data_AF-A0A068R1J1-F1
#
_entry.id   AF-A0A068R1J1-F1
#
_cell.length_a   1.000
_cell.length_b   1.000
_cell.length_c   1.000
_cell.angle_alpha   90.00
_cell.angle_beta   90.00
_cell.angle_gamma   90.00
#
_symmetry.space_group_name_H-M   'P 1'
#
loop_
_entity.id
_entity.type
_entity.pdbx_description
1 polymer ?
#
loop_
_entity_poly.entity_id
_entity_poly.type
_entity_poly.pdbx_seq_one_letter_code
_entity_poly.pdbx_strand_id
1 'polypeptide(L)'
;MLNIDSGKLSPIAVSRYEEHIWLLQQQNPDRVLKQLSAWQLHDDVNISMMVRAIQSVIEAIPDLNVRYELNDDGELYKTRVASWQSCLEFFHASSHSDMIKKMLTVQASTWVPEQHSPFNVLIIQKNDKVILSLILHEILAQTCHENEILDMLIRAYAGHFVKHLPLKRVSLLPFDGKATSLVSWLCCRNDENATIHTSFGEATYLSKNRLALRWKTGLNINELETSLPRDRLSHCVPAIISARFAQFIALLGGQEQITLCLLQPDGFRHLAIECDMAETQIIKSIMDKLQAPPDQDNFLAGASVTKRAESSVYVRLLSRPNDLVEQQNLLSQSILLPTYEMRPDFELAMAYEGTEEIDLILTTGQSVSSHAGEFLMSRFVSFLKSTENAMTGLATKLLSGTAVHATHDASSKAISVDTDEIATIILSEFREALAMTDMALEDDFFDCGGHSLLATRIIGKLLGTHGLEVHFGDFFSHPSAAALASRAIRTHQNKDAVSSAQNDHLTAPLALAQTSLWNAYSAYEFSTIFNLPFALDFIDEVDETILEHAFADLIERHSSLRTLFYVQNDEICQQVVAMSDMSDYKWFWSSHESQGVHLDDEAAYKFDLSRELPIRIRLLHNPETGRQILSFLVHHMVIDEWSLNVLMDELSQAYLSRSSGMAPIWKKPVLSFHQFARQQQANGFNQKHLDYWTNMLRDATRGLELALSDNPKTTIAAHESSSKASWIEYKPKAGVTHRLYSFARQNNASLFSIVYAAIALSLHKLGNLKDIVIGTSASGRTEPETYETVGYFTTMVAHRLQFYPEKSVAALIEDTRDTINNSMPYADVPLDLIQQSLGMAPDEGLIFDVYIQIHANNALNGVLNTPFGNDIRYRQIDPDKKESMFGLQFEIMEDVIDGERIMRLVITYREARYPEEHVQRLCEAIDKVFSFFTTPEATSLPLAEVAV
;
A
#
# COMPACT_ATOMS: atom_id res chain seq x y z
N MET A 1 11.58 5.43 55.47
CA MET A 1 11.14 4.51 54.40
C MET A 1 12.38 4.19 53.58
N LEU A 2 12.83 2.94 53.63
CA LEU A 2 14.00 2.47 52.90
C LEU A 2 13.67 2.49 51.40
N ASN A 3 14.42 3.29 50.64
CA ASN A 3 14.46 3.19 49.19
C ASN A 3 15.19 1.88 48.87
N ILE A 4 14.47 0.91 48.32
CA ILE A 4 15.08 -0.28 47.75
C ILE A 4 15.68 0.17 46.42
N ASP A 5 17.01 0.25 46.37
CA ASP A 5 17.78 0.42 45.14
C ASP A 5 17.28 -0.60 44.10
N SER A 6 16.58 -0.11 43.08
CA SER A 6 16.35 -0.85 41.85
C SER A 6 17.72 -1.11 41.24
N GLY A 7 18.21 -2.36 41.30
CA GLY A 7 19.54 -2.80 40.90
C GLY A 7 19.89 -2.64 39.41
N LYS A 8 19.70 -1.44 38.84
CA LYS A 8 20.21 -1.04 37.54
C LYS A 8 21.71 -0.77 37.70
N LEU A 9 22.51 -1.66 37.13
CA LEU A 9 23.96 -1.50 36.97
C LEU A 9 24.26 -0.29 36.06
N SER A 10 25.51 0.19 36.05
CA SER A 10 25.90 1.36 35.24
C SER A 10 25.58 1.18 33.75
N PRO A 11 25.11 2.23 33.05
CA PRO A 11 24.79 2.19 31.63
C PRO A 11 26.06 1.91 30.81
N ILE A 12 25.93 1.06 29.80
CA ILE A 12 26.99 0.64 28.89
C ILE A 12 26.65 1.17 27.50
N ALA A 13 27.60 1.81 26.84
CA ALA A 13 27.43 2.24 25.45
C ALA A 13 27.17 1.04 24.54
N VAL A 14 26.26 1.21 23.59
CA VAL A 14 25.99 0.20 22.56
C VAL A 14 27.01 0.32 21.42
N SER A 15 27.29 -0.80 20.76
CA SER A 15 28.04 -0.79 19.50
C SER A 15 27.19 -0.24 18.35
N ARG A 16 27.83 0.24 17.29
CA ARG A 16 27.15 0.68 16.06
C ARG A 16 26.25 -0.41 15.44
N TYR A 17 26.61 -1.67 15.62
CA TYR A 17 25.81 -2.79 15.17
C TYR A 17 24.53 -2.92 16.00
N GLU A 18 24.66 -2.89 17.33
CA GLU A 18 23.51 -2.96 18.24
C GLU A 18 22.56 -1.79 18.01
N GLU A 19 23.07 -0.58 17.81
CA GLU A 19 22.29 0.60 17.46
C GLU A 19 21.53 0.44 16.15
N HIS A 20 22.20 -0.07 15.10
CA HIS A 20 21.56 -0.32 13.81
C HIS A 20 20.44 -1.37 13.89
N ILE A 21 20.68 -2.50 14.56
CA ILE A 21 19.66 -3.55 14.73
C ILE A 21 18.50 -3.05 15.61
N TRP A 22 18.78 -2.25 16.64
CA TRP A 22 17.75 -1.63 17.46
C TRP A 22 16.88 -0.68 16.63
N LEU A 23 17.46 0.20 15.79
CA LEU A 23 16.72 1.08 14.89
C LEU A 23 15.87 0.30 13.89
N LEU A 24 16.40 -0.77 13.29
CA LEU A 24 15.66 -1.64 12.38
C LEU A 24 14.42 -2.28 13.04
N GLN A 25 14.56 -2.71 14.30
CA GLN A 25 13.45 -3.27 15.08
C GLN A 25 12.37 -2.20 15.39
N GLN A 26 12.75 -0.94 15.59
CA GLN A 26 11.80 0.16 15.84
C GLN A 26 11.05 0.58 14.56
N GLN A 27 11.73 0.62 13.41
CA GLN A 27 11.13 0.96 12.12
C GLN A 27 10.17 -0.13 11.62
N ASN A 28 10.45 -1.40 11.95
CA ASN A 28 9.65 -2.55 11.54
C ASN A 28 9.36 -3.46 12.74
N PRO A 29 8.46 -3.08 13.67
CA PRO A 29 8.15 -3.88 14.87
C PRO A 29 7.66 -5.29 14.57
N ASP A 30 7.01 -5.47 13.41
CA ASP A 30 6.48 -6.74 12.94
C ASP A 30 7.55 -7.66 12.32
N ARG A 31 8.78 -7.16 12.11
CA ARG A 31 9.90 -7.96 11.61
C ARG A 31 10.45 -8.82 12.76
N VAL A 32 10.41 -10.15 12.58
CA VAL A 32 10.98 -11.09 13.55
C VAL A 32 12.49 -11.19 13.36
N LEU A 33 13.25 -10.51 14.23
CA LEU A 33 14.72 -10.51 14.25
C LEU A 33 15.29 -11.46 15.32
N LYS A 34 14.64 -12.61 15.55
CA LYS A 34 15.09 -13.59 16.54
C LYS A 34 15.03 -15.01 16.01
N GLN A 35 16.05 -15.78 16.40
CA GLN A 35 16.21 -17.17 16.07
C GLN A 35 15.77 -18.06 17.23
N LEU A 36 14.98 -19.10 16.92
CA LEU A 36 14.61 -20.17 17.85
C LEU A 36 15.28 -21.47 17.42
N SER A 37 16.02 -22.09 18.32
CA SER A 37 16.58 -23.43 18.14
C SER A 37 16.20 -24.33 19.30
N ALA A 38 15.87 -25.59 19.00
CA ALA A 38 15.29 -26.51 19.96
C ALA A 38 15.87 -27.92 19.84
N TRP A 39 16.13 -28.54 20.99
CA TRP A 39 16.67 -29.90 21.10
C TRP A 39 15.83 -30.72 22.06
N GLN A 40 15.39 -31.90 21.60
CA GLN A 40 14.88 -32.94 22.48
C GLN A 40 16.07 -33.61 23.17
N LEU A 41 16.08 -33.52 24.49
CA LEU A 41 17.04 -34.20 25.34
C LEU A 41 16.50 -35.60 25.68
N HIS A 42 17.38 -36.59 25.58
CA HIS A 42 17.13 -38.00 25.87
C HIS A 42 17.93 -38.42 27.11
N ASP A 43 17.54 -39.55 27.70
CA ASP A 43 17.95 -40.05 29.02
C ASP A 43 17.52 -39.13 30.18
N ASP A 44 17.38 -39.66 31.41
CA ASP A 44 16.84 -38.95 32.58
C ASP A 44 17.61 -37.64 32.92
N VAL A 45 17.27 -36.54 32.22
CA VAL A 45 17.95 -35.25 32.35
C VAL A 45 17.72 -34.68 33.74
N ASN A 46 18.82 -34.31 34.41
CA ASN A 46 18.74 -33.59 35.67
C ASN A 46 18.46 -32.10 35.42
N ILE A 47 17.18 -31.71 35.46
CA ILE A 47 16.74 -30.32 35.26
C ILE A 47 17.47 -29.35 36.21
N SER A 48 17.77 -29.76 37.45
CA SER A 48 18.49 -28.89 38.39
C SER A 48 19.93 -28.61 37.96
N MET A 49 20.61 -29.58 37.33
CA MET A 49 21.92 -29.36 36.74
C MET A 49 21.84 -28.48 35.49
N MET A 50 20.80 -28.65 34.67
CA MET A 50 20.58 -27.80 33.49
C MET A 50 20.35 -26.33 33.86
N VAL A 51 19.55 -26.08 34.90
CA VAL A 51 19.33 -24.72 35.42
C VAL A 51 20.64 -24.08 35.89
N ARG A 52 21.51 -24.83 36.59
CA ARG A 52 22.84 -24.33 37.00
C ARG A 52 23.76 -24.06 35.81
N ALA A 53 23.68 -24.89 34.77
CA ALA A 53 24.44 -24.68 33.54
C ALA A 53 24.00 -23.39 32.83
N ILE A 54 22.69 -23.15 32.72
CA ILE A 54 22.12 -21.92 32.14
C ILE A 54 22.57 -20.68 32.92
N GLN A 55 22.48 -20.73 34.25
CA GLN A 55 23.00 -19.66 35.10
C GLN A 55 24.48 -19.38 34.82
N SER A 56 25.31 -20.43 34.77
CA SER A 56 26.76 -20.28 34.54
C SER A 56 27.08 -19.66 33.18
N VAL A 57 26.28 -19.94 32.15
CA VAL A 57 26.46 -19.36 30.80
C VAL A 57 26.04 -17.88 30.75
N ILE A 58 24.90 -17.52 31.37
CA ILE A 58 24.45 -16.11 31.44
C ILE A 58 25.45 -15.27 32.26
N GLU A 59 26.00 -15.82 33.33
CA GLU A 59 27.04 -15.14 34.12
C GLU A 59 28.35 -14.98 33.35
N ALA A 60 28.70 -15.95 32.48
CA ALA A 60 29.88 -15.88 31.63
C ALA A 60 29.75 -14.91 30.44
N ILE A 61 28.51 -14.66 29.97
CA ILE A 61 28.20 -13.71 28.89
C ILE A 61 27.11 -12.73 29.37
N PRO A 62 27.49 -11.65 30.09
CA PRO A 62 26.52 -10.73 30.68
C PRO A 62 25.60 -10.02 29.67
N ASP A 63 26.07 -9.87 28.43
CA ASP A 63 25.32 -9.23 27.35
C ASP A 63 24.10 -10.08 26.90
N LEU A 64 24.01 -11.35 27.34
CA LEU A 64 22.80 -12.16 27.18
C LEU A 64 21.62 -11.58 27.96
N ASN A 65 21.84 -10.86 29.06
CA ASN A 65 20.75 -10.30 29.90
C ASN A 65 20.90 -8.79 30.11
N VAL A 66 20.60 -8.05 29.04
CA VAL A 66 20.61 -6.58 29.03
C VAL A 66 19.24 -6.01 28.63
N ARG A 67 19.01 -4.73 28.91
CA ARG A 67 17.89 -3.92 28.40
C ARG A 67 18.44 -2.70 27.68
N TYR A 68 17.80 -2.29 26.59
CA TYR A 68 18.18 -1.14 25.78
C TYR A 68 17.21 0.01 26.05
N GLU A 69 17.74 1.20 26.36
CA GLU A 69 16.95 2.38 26.72
C GLU A 69 17.61 3.63 26.09
N LEU A 70 16.81 4.64 25.77
CA LEU A 70 17.31 5.97 25.39
C LEU A 70 17.51 6.82 26.65
N ASN A 71 18.59 7.60 26.70
CA ASN A 71 18.78 8.61 27.74
C ASN A 71 18.02 9.91 27.41
N ASP A 72 18.05 10.88 28.33
CA ASP A 72 17.37 12.17 28.17
C ASP A 72 17.88 12.99 26.97
N ASP A 73 19.09 12.69 26.48
CA ASP A 73 19.72 13.31 25.32
C ASP A 73 19.43 12.56 23.99
N GLY A 74 18.66 11.46 24.05
CA GLY A 74 18.30 10.63 22.90
C GLY A 74 19.39 9.65 22.45
N GLU A 75 20.42 9.41 23.26
CA GLU A 75 21.45 8.40 22.99
C GLU A 75 21.05 7.01 23.54
N LEU A 76 21.29 5.97 22.74
CA LEU A 76 20.99 4.58 23.10
C LEU A 76 22.06 3.98 24.02
N TYR A 77 21.65 3.39 25.14
CA TYR A 77 22.52 2.66 26.04
C TYR A 77 21.91 1.31 26.45
N LYS A 78 22.75 0.39 26.94
CA LYS A 78 22.30 -0.91 27.48
C LYS A 78 22.63 -1.06 28.96
N THR A 79 21.73 -1.68 29.72
CA THR A 79 21.87 -1.92 31.16
C THR A 79 21.79 -3.41 31.47
N ARG A 80 22.73 -3.92 32.28
CA ARG A 80 22.74 -5.33 32.71
C ARG A 80 21.72 -5.59 33.79
N VAL A 81 21.05 -6.73 33.71
CA VAL A 81 20.10 -7.21 34.71
C VAL A 81 20.76 -8.34 35.53
N ALA A 82 20.83 -8.16 36.85
CA ALA A 82 21.53 -9.09 37.74
C ALA A 82 20.80 -10.45 37.91
N SER A 83 19.48 -10.49 37.73
CA SER A 83 18.68 -11.70 37.88
C SER A 83 18.68 -12.50 36.56
N TRP A 84 19.38 -13.63 36.53
CA TRP A 84 19.40 -14.53 35.37
C TRP A 84 18.05 -15.22 35.12
N GLN A 85 17.20 -15.29 36.15
CA GLN A 85 15.89 -15.96 36.09
C GLN A 85 14.96 -15.36 35.04
N SER A 86 15.13 -14.08 34.65
CA SER A 86 14.34 -13.47 33.58
C SER A 86 14.61 -14.06 32.20
N CYS A 87 15.69 -14.83 32.05
CA CYS A 87 16.08 -15.50 30.81
C CYS A 87 15.70 -16.99 30.81
N LEU A 88 14.93 -17.47 31.78
CA LEU A 88 14.52 -18.87 31.86
C LEU A 88 13.01 -18.99 32.06
N GLU A 89 12.35 -19.69 31.15
CA GLU A 89 10.94 -20.03 31.19
C GLU A 89 10.74 -21.55 31.26
N PHE A 90 9.80 -22.01 32.09
CA PHE A 90 9.37 -23.41 32.15
C PHE A 90 7.96 -23.55 31.60
N PHE A 91 7.73 -24.59 30.79
CA PHE A 91 6.41 -24.91 30.28
C PHE A 91 6.12 -26.41 30.39
N HIS A 92 4.99 -26.77 30.99
CA HIS A 92 4.54 -28.16 31.05
C HIS A 92 3.51 -28.40 29.95
N ALA A 93 3.82 -29.27 29.00
CA ALA A 93 2.96 -29.51 27.85
C ALA A 93 2.11 -30.76 28.03
N SER A 94 0.79 -30.61 27.87
CA SER A 94 -0.18 -31.72 27.97
C SER A 94 -0.21 -32.60 26.72
N SER A 95 0.08 -32.02 25.55
CA SER A 95 0.11 -32.72 24.26
C SER A 95 1.34 -32.34 23.44
N HIS A 96 1.60 -33.07 22.35
CA HIS A 96 2.70 -32.73 21.44
C HIS A 96 2.41 -31.43 20.67
N SER A 97 1.15 -31.22 20.28
CA SER A 97 0.67 -29.98 19.68
C SER A 97 0.91 -28.76 20.59
N ASP A 98 0.73 -28.89 21.90
CA ASP A 98 0.99 -27.80 22.85
C ASP A 98 2.47 -27.41 22.90
N MET A 99 3.38 -28.38 22.76
CA MET A 99 4.82 -28.12 22.68
C MET A 99 5.14 -27.28 21.44
N ILE A 100 4.63 -27.68 20.27
CA ILE A 100 4.84 -26.98 19.00
C ILE A 100 4.23 -25.58 19.05
N LYS A 101 2.98 -25.45 19.50
CA LYS A 101 2.30 -24.15 19.65
C LYS A 101 3.08 -23.21 20.56
N LYS A 102 3.61 -23.70 21.69
CA LYS A 102 4.41 -22.87 22.60
C LYS A 102 5.69 -22.39 21.93
N MET A 103 6.43 -23.27 21.26
CA MET A 103 7.66 -22.92 20.53
C MET A 103 7.38 -21.85 19.45
N LEU A 104 6.34 -22.04 18.62
CA LEU A 104 5.97 -21.07 17.58
C LEU A 104 5.47 -19.74 18.15
N THR A 105 4.72 -19.76 19.24
CA THR A 105 4.26 -18.53 19.92
C THR A 105 5.45 -17.73 20.44
N VAL A 106 6.43 -18.41 21.05
CA VAL A 106 7.66 -17.79 21.54
C VAL A 106 8.53 -17.29 20.38
N GLN A 107 8.49 -17.93 19.21
CA GLN A 107 9.17 -17.46 18.01
C GLN A 107 8.49 -16.27 17.33
N ALA A 108 7.16 -16.16 17.42
CA ALA A 108 6.40 -15.05 16.81
C ALA A 108 6.30 -13.81 17.69
N SER A 109 6.59 -13.91 19.00
CA SER A 109 6.39 -12.78 19.92
C SER A 109 7.28 -11.57 19.62
N THR A 110 6.81 -10.36 19.86
CA THR A 110 7.63 -9.16 19.70
C THR A 110 8.70 -9.09 20.79
N TRP A 111 9.94 -8.72 20.42
CA TRP A 111 10.97 -8.37 21.40
C TRP A 111 10.86 -6.88 21.72
N VAL A 112 10.73 -6.56 23.01
CA VAL A 112 10.60 -5.19 23.51
C VAL A 112 11.92 -4.85 24.22
N PRO A 113 12.81 -4.05 23.61
CA PRO A 113 14.20 -3.90 24.06
C PRO A 113 14.36 -3.42 25.51
N GLU A 114 13.40 -2.64 26.01
CA GLU A 114 13.39 -2.05 27.35
C GLU A 114 12.97 -3.07 28.42
N GLN A 115 12.21 -4.10 28.04
CA GLN A 115 11.57 -5.04 28.98
C GLN A 115 12.13 -6.45 28.88
N HIS A 116 12.50 -6.88 27.67
CA HIS A 116 12.87 -8.24 27.36
C HIS A 116 14.38 -8.39 27.16
N SER A 117 14.91 -9.52 27.66
CA SER A 117 16.27 -9.94 27.40
C SER A 117 16.43 -10.32 25.91
N PRO A 118 17.55 -9.97 25.24
CA PRO A 118 17.80 -10.41 23.87
C PRO A 118 18.10 -11.93 23.79
N PHE A 119 18.30 -12.59 24.94
CA PHE A 119 18.42 -14.04 25.06
C PHE A 119 17.41 -14.62 26.05
N ASN A 120 16.77 -15.72 25.69
CA ASN A 120 15.86 -16.47 26.56
C ASN A 120 16.02 -17.98 26.36
N VAL A 121 15.77 -18.75 27.41
CA VAL A 121 15.78 -20.22 27.42
C VAL A 121 14.40 -20.72 27.82
N LEU A 122 13.82 -21.61 27.02
CA LEU A 122 12.56 -22.26 27.32
C LEU A 122 12.79 -23.76 27.52
N ILE A 123 12.43 -24.27 28.70
CA ILE A 123 12.44 -25.70 29.01
C ILE A 123 11.01 -26.21 28.97
N ILE A 124 10.72 -27.10 28.01
CA ILE A 124 9.41 -27.74 27.88
C ILE A 124 9.49 -29.18 28.39
N GLN A 125 8.63 -29.54 29.35
CA GLN A 125 8.55 -30.89 29.88
C GLN A 125 7.22 -31.54 29.51
N LYS A 126 7.28 -32.77 29.00
CA LYS A 126 6.12 -33.64 28.77
C LYS A 126 6.48 -35.08 29.11
N ASN A 127 5.89 -35.63 30.17
CA ASN A 127 6.27 -36.95 30.72
C ASN A 127 7.81 -37.04 30.92
N ASP A 128 8.45 -38.08 30.37
CA ASP A 128 9.91 -38.30 30.44
C ASP A 128 10.70 -37.56 29.35
N LYS A 129 10.07 -36.69 28.55
CA LYS A 129 10.73 -35.92 27.50
C LYS A 129 10.97 -34.47 27.93
N VAL A 130 12.19 -34.00 27.71
CA VAL A 130 12.60 -32.61 27.96
C VAL A 130 13.03 -31.98 26.63
N ILE A 131 12.46 -30.83 26.28
CA ILE A 131 12.95 -29.98 25.19
C ILE A 131 13.67 -28.78 25.80
N LEU A 132 14.88 -28.53 25.34
CA LEU A 132 15.62 -27.30 25.57
C LEU A 132 15.49 -26.42 24.33
N SER A 133 14.98 -25.19 24.49
CA SER A 133 14.90 -24.21 23.42
C SER A 133 15.67 -22.95 23.77
N LEU A 134 16.45 -22.45 22.83
CA LEU A 134 17.21 -21.21 22.93
C LEU A 134 16.61 -20.17 21.98
N ILE A 135 16.35 -18.97 22.50
CA ILE A 135 15.82 -17.82 21.75
C ILE A 135 16.86 -16.72 21.77
N LEU A 136 17.37 -16.36 20.60
CA LEU A 136 18.44 -15.36 20.44
C LEU A 136 17.97 -14.26 19.50
N HIS A 137 18.04 -13.01 19.94
CA HIS A 137 17.79 -11.85 19.09
C HIS A 137 19.05 -11.50 18.26
N GLU A 138 18.87 -11.05 17.01
CA GLU A 138 19.93 -10.73 16.05
C GLU A 138 20.92 -9.68 16.60
N ILE A 139 20.46 -8.84 17.53
CA ILE A 139 21.30 -7.85 18.23
C ILE A 139 22.52 -8.47 18.93
N LEU A 140 22.47 -9.77 19.27
CA LEU A 140 23.57 -10.53 19.89
C LEU A 140 24.55 -11.14 18.89
N ALA A 141 24.36 -10.97 17.58
CA ALA A 141 25.18 -11.68 16.59
C ALA A 141 26.69 -11.41 16.74
N GLN A 142 27.08 -10.19 17.18
CA GLN A 142 28.49 -9.85 17.44
C GLN A 142 29.04 -10.45 18.73
N THR A 143 28.16 -10.91 19.62
CA THR A 143 28.49 -11.43 20.94
C THR A 143 28.66 -12.94 20.93
N CYS A 144 27.69 -13.69 20.39
CA CYS A 144 27.69 -15.15 20.41
C CYS A 144 26.68 -15.75 19.41
N HIS A 145 26.93 -16.99 18.98
CA HIS A 145 25.97 -17.78 18.20
C HIS A 145 25.35 -18.92 19.02
N GLU A 146 24.20 -19.43 18.56
CA GLU A 146 23.44 -20.51 19.21
C GLU A 146 24.27 -21.77 19.50
N ASN A 147 25.12 -22.20 18.57
CA ASN A 147 25.94 -23.41 18.71
C ASN A 147 27.00 -23.26 19.80
N GLU A 148 27.50 -22.04 20.01
CA GLU A 148 28.49 -21.77 21.06
C GLU A 148 27.83 -21.77 22.42
N ILE A 149 26.63 -21.18 22.52
CA ILE A 149 25.82 -21.22 23.74
C ILE A 149 25.49 -22.68 24.07
N LEU A 150 25.09 -23.49 23.08
CA LEU A 150 24.82 -24.91 23.29
C LEU A 150 26.08 -25.67 23.76
N ASP A 151 27.22 -25.51 23.09
CA ASP A 151 28.49 -26.14 23.50
C ASP A 151 28.90 -25.72 24.92
N MET A 152 28.68 -24.45 25.29
CA MET A 152 28.93 -23.93 26.64
C MET A 152 27.97 -24.53 27.66
N LEU A 153 26.68 -24.66 27.33
CA LEU A 153 25.67 -25.29 28.18
C LEU A 153 26.00 -26.77 28.42
N ILE A 154 26.36 -27.53 27.39
CA ILE A 154 26.74 -28.95 27.50
C ILE A 154 27.97 -29.09 28.41
N ARG A 155 29.01 -28.28 28.19
CA ARG A 155 30.21 -28.28 29.04
C ARG A 155 29.90 -27.93 30.49
N ALA A 156 29.09 -26.89 30.72
CA ALA A 156 28.67 -26.45 32.05
C ALA A 156 27.82 -27.53 32.75
N TYR A 157 26.93 -28.19 32.03
CA TYR A 157 26.13 -29.31 32.53
C TYR A 157 27.01 -30.47 32.99
N ALA A 158 28.10 -30.76 32.26
CA ALA A 158 29.11 -31.74 32.65
C ALA A 158 30.08 -31.24 33.75
N GLY A 159 29.87 -30.05 34.32
CA GLY A 159 30.67 -29.48 35.41
C GLY A 159 31.98 -28.82 34.98
N HIS A 160 32.18 -28.54 33.69
CA HIS A 160 33.36 -27.84 33.19
C HIS A 160 33.20 -26.31 33.23
N PHE A 161 34.32 -25.60 33.32
CA PHE A 161 34.35 -24.14 33.35
C PHE A 161 34.02 -23.52 31.98
N VAL A 162 33.21 -22.47 32.00
CA VAL A 162 32.74 -21.72 30.82
C VAL A 162 33.60 -20.47 30.62
N LYS A 163 34.20 -20.28 29.44
CA LYS A 163 35.08 -19.14 29.14
C LYS A 163 34.32 -18.01 28.43
N HIS A 164 34.79 -16.77 28.62
CA HIS A 164 34.30 -15.59 27.88
C HIS A 164 34.67 -15.69 26.39
N LEU A 165 33.72 -15.35 25.51
CA LEU A 165 33.92 -15.31 24.06
C LEU A 165 34.41 -13.91 23.63
N PRO A 166 35.36 -13.81 22.67
CA PRO A 166 35.71 -12.51 22.09
C PRO A 166 34.59 -12.01 21.17
N LEU A 167 34.42 -10.68 21.09
CA LEU A 167 33.52 -10.03 20.12
C LEU A 167 33.91 -10.39 18.69
N LYS A 168 32.90 -10.60 17.85
CA LYS A 168 33.07 -11.07 16.48
C LYS A 168 32.80 -9.99 15.46
N ARG A 169 33.43 -10.11 14.29
CA ARG A 169 32.96 -9.44 13.07
C ARG A 169 31.72 -10.18 12.59
N VAL A 170 30.68 -9.42 12.33
CA VAL A 170 29.42 -9.93 11.78
C VAL A 170 29.14 -9.16 10.52
N SER A 171 28.81 -9.90 9.46
CA SER A 171 28.23 -9.33 8.25
C SER A 171 26.73 -9.23 8.48
N LEU A 172 26.14 -8.06 8.21
CA LEU A 172 24.68 -7.97 8.17
C LEU A 172 24.19 -8.84 7.03
N LEU A 173 23.21 -9.69 7.30
CA LEU A 173 22.48 -10.35 6.24
C LEU A 173 21.76 -9.24 5.44
N PRO A 174 22.05 -9.05 4.13
CA PRO A 174 21.38 -8.07 3.31
C PRO A 174 20.01 -8.62 2.91
N PHE A 175 19.11 -8.76 3.89
CA PHE A 175 17.77 -9.27 3.64
C PHE A 175 16.77 -8.17 3.95
N ASP A 176 16.45 -7.40 2.93
CA ASP A 176 15.33 -6.47 2.87
C ASP A 176 14.05 -7.15 2.33
N GLY A 177 14.13 -8.45 2.01
CA GLY A 177 13.02 -9.22 1.43
C GLY A 177 12.88 -9.12 -0.08
N LYS A 178 13.81 -8.46 -0.78
CA LYS A 178 13.77 -8.27 -2.24
C LYS A 178 14.69 -9.24 -2.98
N ALA A 179 14.58 -10.55 -2.71
CA ALA A 179 15.25 -11.54 -3.55
C ALA A 179 14.45 -11.74 -4.85
N THR A 180 15.11 -11.61 -6.01
CA THR A 180 14.52 -11.93 -7.33
C THR A 180 14.14 -13.40 -7.40
N SER A 181 12.90 -13.69 -7.78
CA SER A 181 12.41 -15.06 -7.87
C SER A 181 13.15 -15.86 -8.93
N LEU A 182 13.86 -16.91 -8.49
CA LEU A 182 14.65 -17.79 -9.35
C LEU A 182 13.78 -18.71 -10.22
N VAL A 183 12.58 -19.04 -9.74
CA VAL A 183 11.66 -19.98 -10.39
C VAL A 183 10.24 -19.46 -10.18
N SER A 184 9.85 -18.46 -10.97
CA SER A 184 8.63 -17.67 -10.77
C SER A 184 7.32 -18.46 -10.72
N TRP A 185 7.26 -19.66 -11.31
CA TRP A 185 6.11 -20.56 -11.26
C TRP A 185 5.99 -21.36 -9.94
N LEU A 186 7.00 -21.33 -9.08
CA LEU A 186 6.95 -21.89 -7.73
C LEU A 186 6.46 -20.87 -6.68
N CYS A 187 6.23 -19.60 -7.07
CA CYS A 187 5.70 -18.56 -6.20
C CYS A 187 4.16 -18.56 -6.19
N CYS A 188 3.58 -18.41 -5.00
CA CYS A 188 2.13 -18.47 -4.82
C CYS A 188 1.42 -17.19 -5.30
N ARG A 189 0.32 -17.36 -6.05
CA ARG A 189 -0.70 -16.36 -6.36
C ARG A 189 -1.94 -16.68 -5.50
N ASN A 190 -2.04 -16.08 -4.31
CA ASN A 190 -3.14 -16.16 -3.33
C ASN A 190 -3.55 -17.54 -2.77
N ASP A 191 -3.43 -17.64 -1.44
CA ASP A 191 -4.35 -18.25 -0.46
C ASP A 191 -4.88 -19.70 -0.63
N GLU A 192 -4.10 -20.68 -0.15
CA GLU A 192 -4.63 -21.97 0.35
C GLU A 192 -3.92 -22.37 1.66
N ASN A 193 -4.62 -23.11 2.53
CA ASN A 193 -4.09 -23.61 3.80
C ASN A 193 -2.88 -24.52 3.58
N ALA A 194 -1.71 -24.11 4.05
CA ALA A 194 -0.49 -24.91 3.98
C ALA A 194 -0.39 -25.88 5.17
N THR A 195 -0.12 -27.14 4.88
CA THR A 195 0.15 -28.17 5.91
C THR A 195 1.67 -28.27 6.08
N ILE A 196 2.19 -27.96 7.28
CA ILE A 196 3.63 -28.04 7.54
C ILE A 196 3.97 -29.43 8.09
N HIS A 197 4.81 -30.17 7.37
CA HIS A 197 5.41 -31.42 7.87
C HIS A 197 6.62 -31.09 8.74
N THR A 198 6.42 -31.00 10.05
CA THR A 198 7.55 -30.96 11.00
C THR A 198 8.12 -32.36 11.18
N SER A 199 9.35 -32.47 11.70
CA SER A 199 10.03 -33.74 12.00
C SER A 199 9.28 -34.67 12.97
N PHE A 200 8.11 -34.28 13.45
CA PHE A 200 7.22 -35.06 14.31
C PHE A 200 6.01 -35.69 13.61
N GLY A 201 5.86 -35.54 12.29
CA GLY A 201 4.84 -36.25 11.51
C GLY A 201 3.38 -35.82 11.74
N GLU A 202 3.13 -34.74 12.50
CA GLU A 202 1.79 -34.17 12.69
C GLU A 202 1.64 -32.83 11.96
N ALA A 203 0.61 -32.77 11.12
CA ALA A 203 0.08 -31.56 10.49
C ALA A 203 -0.58 -30.67 11.54
N THR A 204 0.02 -29.53 11.88
CA THR A 204 -0.61 -28.54 12.75
C THR A 204 -1.10 -27.35 11.91
N TYR A 205 -2.37 -26.98 12.05
CA TYR A 205 -2.93 -25.77 11.42
C TYR A 205 -2.36 -24.52 12.08
N LEU A 206 -1.74 -23.64 11.29
CA LEU A 206 -1.18 -22.37 11.74
C LEU A 206 -1.69 -21.25 10.81
N SER A 207 -1.97 -20.07 11.38
CA SER A 207 -2.53 -18.92 10.65
C SER A 207 -1.56 -18.31 9.64
N LYS A 208 -2.14 -17.75 8.57
CA LYS A 208 -1.63 -17.52 7.20
C LYS A 208 -0.44 -16.57 6.95
N ASN A 209 0.29 -16.07 7.95
CA ASN A 209 1.33 -15.08 7.68
C ASN A 209 2.75 -15.66 7.71
N ARG A 210 3.33 -15.84 6.51
CA ARG A 210 4.76 -15.64 6.20
C ARG A 210 5.76 -16.52 6.99
N LEU A 211 5.59 -17.85 6.97
CA LEU A 211 6.60 -18.80 7.44
C LEU A 211 7.50 -19.28 6.29
N ALA A 212 8.82 -19.19 6.48
CA ALA A 212 9.77 -19.94 5.67
C ALA A 212 9.81 -21.40 6.18
N LEU A 213 9.61 -22.33 5.25
CA LEU A 213 9.42 -23.75 5.54
C LEU A 213 10.75 -24.50 5.36
N ARG A 214 10.93 -25.60 6.12
CA ARG A 214 12.16 -26.40 6.08
C ARG A 214 11.85 -27.86 5.79
N TRP A 215 12.59 -28.46 4.88
CA TRP A 215 12.50 -29.88 4.51
C TRP A 215 13.86 -30.55 4.67
N LYS A 216 13.85 -31.75 5.23
CA LYS A 216 15.04 -32.56 5.45
C LYS A 216 14.94 -33.87 4.65
N THR A 217 16.03 -34.27 3.99
CA THR A 217 16.18 -35.61 3.39
C THR A 217 17.60 -36.12 3.58
N GLY A 218 17.74 -37.44 3.77
CA GLY A 218 19.04 -38.11 3.76
C GLY A 218 19.47 -38.49 2.35
N LEU A 219 20.78 -38.49 2.10
CA LEU A 219 21.41 -38.83 0.84
C LEU A 219 22.65 -39.71 1.09
N ASN A 220 22.67 -40.92 0.53
CA ASN A 220 23.83 -41.78 0.57
C ASN A 220 24.83 -41.37 -0.52
N ILE A 221 26.08 -41.09 -0.13
CA ILE A 221 27.12 -40.58 -1.04
C ILE A 221 27.47 -41.61 -2.13
N ASN A 222 27.36 -42.91 -1.83
CA ASN A 222 27.70 -43.99 -2.77
C ASN A 222 26.68 -44.14 -3.91
N GLU A 223 25.50 -43.56 -3.79
CA GLU A 223 24.44 -43.59 -4.81
C GLU A 223 24.56 -42.46 -5.84
N LEU A 224 25.53 -41.56 -5.67
CA LEU A 224 25.75 -40.42 -6.56
C LEU A 224 26.50 -40.86 -7.82
N GLU A 225 25.89 -40.69 -9.00
CA GLU A 225 26.51 -40.93 -10.30
C GLU A 225 27.39 -39.74 -10.77
N THR A 226 27.97 -38.99 -9.82
CA THR A 226 28.86 -37.84 -10.09
C THR A 226 30.34 -38.22 -9.94
N SER A 227 31.25 -37.42 -10.50
CA SER A 227 32.69 -37.69 -10.56
C SER A 227 33.38 -37.42 -9.21
N LEU A 228 32.91 -38.07 -8.13
CA LEU A 228 33.39 -37.81 -6.78
C LEU A 228 34.82 -38.34 -6.59
N PRO A 229 35.77 -37.51 -6.11
CA PRO A 229 37.10 -37.98 -5.74
C PRO A 229 36.98 -39.04 -4.63
N ARG A 230 37.60 -40.21 -4.81
CA ARG A 230 37.57 -41.31 -3.82
C ARG A 230 38.33 -41.04 -2.52
N ASP A 231 38.88 -39.83 -2.34
CA ASP A 231 39.63 -39.45 -1.16
C ASP A 231 38.69 -38.85 -0.09
N ARG A 232 38.34 -39.71 0.88
CA ARG A 232 37.20 -39.61 1.84
C ARG A 232 37.38 -38.57 2.97
N LEU A 233 37.99 -37.42 2.72
CA LEU A 233 38.25 -36.40 3.78
C LEU A 233 38.01 -34.94 3.37
N SER A 234 37.45 -34.65 2.20
CA SER A 234 37.52 -33.29 1.63
C SER A 234 36.19 -32.55 1.61
N HIS A 235 36.25 -31.24 1.87
CA HIS A 235 35.18 -30.24 1.66
C HIS A 235 34.57 -30.21 0.24
N CYS A 236 35.00 -31.12 -0.65
CA CYS A 236 34.58 -31.27 -2.03
C CYS A 236 33.14 -31.78 -2.18
N VAL A 237 32.65 -32.69 -1.33
CA VAL A 237 31.28 -33.24 -1.51
C VAL A 237 30.20 -32.16 -1.30
N PRO A 238 30.25 -31.33 -0.24
CA PRO A 238 29.33 -30.20 -0.12
C PRO A 238 29.50 -29.20 -1.26
N ALA A 239 30.73 -28.95 -1.74
CA ALA A 239 30.96 -28.07 -2.88
C ALA A 239 30.28 -28.60 -4.16
N ILE A 240 30.35 -29.91 -4.41
CA ILE A 240 29.69 -30.58 -5.54
C ILE A 240 28.17 -30.48 -5.43
N ILE A 241 27.61 -30.77 -4.26
CA ILE A 241 26.16 -30.69 -4.04
C ILE A 241 25.68 -29.23 -4.18
N SER A 242 26.44 -28.26 -3.65
CA SER A 242 26.15 -26.82 -3.81
C SER A 242 26.11 -26.40 -5.28
N ALA A 243 27.11 -26.83 -6.06
CA ALA A 243 27.21 -26.59 -7.48
C ALA A 243 26.02 -27.18 -8.25
N ARG A 244 25.72 -28.46 -7.98
CA ARG A 244 24.60 -29.17 -8.62
C ARG A 244 23.26 -28.55 -8.24
N PHE A 245 23.10 -28.06 -7.02
CA PHE A 245 21.88 -27.38 -6.60
C PHE A 245 21.71 -26.05 -7.34
N ALA A 246 22.76 -25.24 -7.45
CA ALA A 246 22.74 -24.00 -8.22
C ALA A 246 22.37 -24.27 -9.69
N GLN A 247 23.02 -25.25 -10.34
CA GLN A 247 22.68 -25.66 -11.71
C GLN A 247 21.24 -26.16 -11.83
N PHE A 248 20.78 -26.96 -10.88
CA PHE A 248 19.42 -27.50 -10.86
C PHE A 248 18.36 -26.39 -10.80
N ILE A 249 18.56 -25.40 -9.94
CA ILE A 249 17.64 -24.25 -9.81
C ILE A 249 17.71 -23.35 -11.06
N ALA A 250 18.91 -23.10 -11.59
CA ALA A 250 19.08 -22.31 -12.82
C ALA A 250 18.37 -22.95 -14.01
N LEU A 251 18.48 -24.28 -14.17
CA LEU A 251 17.78 -25.05 -15.21
C LEU A 251 16.25 -25.00 -15.05
N LEU A 252 15.73 -25.07 -13.82
CA LEU A 252 14.28 -24.97 -13.57
C LEU A 252 13.73 -23.55 -13.80
N GLY A 253 14.56 -22.53 -13.61
CA GLY A 253 14.23 -21.12 -13.83
C GLY A 253 14.48 -20.60 -15.26
N GLY A 254 15.03 -21.44 -16.14
CA GLY A 254 15.38 -21.04 -17.51
C GLY A 254 16.54 -20.03 -17.59
N GLN A 255 17.41 -19.99 -16.59
CA GLN A 255 18.55 -19.07 -16.50
C GLN A 255 19.79 -19.70 -17.13
N GLU A 256 20.61 -18.93 -17.84
CA GLU A 256 21.92 -19.40 -18.37
C GLU A 256 23.03 -19.33 -17.30
N GLN A 257 22.85 -18.47 -16.29
CA GLN A 257 23.81 -18.22 -15.22
C GLN A 257 23.08 -17.93 -13.90
N ILE A 258 23.68 -18.34 -12.78
CA ILE A 258 23.17 -18.09 -11.42
C ILE A 258 24.33 -17.76 -10.47
N THR A 259 24.11 -16.83 -9.55
CA THR A 259 25.09 -16.43 -8.56
C THR A 259 24.94 -17.29 -7.30
N LEU A 260 25.97 -18.05 -6.97
CA LEU A 260 26.05 -18.84 -5.76
C LEU A 260 26.60 -17.98 -4.61
N CYS A 261 25.77 -17.77 -3.60
CA CYS A 261 26.13 -17.06 -2.38
C CYS A 261 26.53 -18.07 -1.31
N LEU A 262 27.84 -18.19 -1.04
CA LEU A 262 28.40 -19.09 -0.03
C LEU A 262 28.44 -18.37 1.33
N LEU A 263 27.62 -18.84 2.27
CA LEU A 263 27.56 -18.30 3.62
C LEU A 263 28.51 -19.05 4.57
N GLN A 264 29.50 -18.33 5.12
CA GLN A 264 30.40 -18.81 6.17
C GLN A 264 30.29 -17.94 7.43
N PRO A 265 30.79 -18.41 8.60
CA PRO A 265 30.75 -17.63 9.85
C PRO A 265 31.44 -16.26 9.78
N ASP A 266 32.37 -16.06 8.84
CA ASP A 266 33.15 -14.83 8.68
C ASP A 266 32.59 -13.87 7.59
N GLY A 267 31.56 -14.28 6.84
CA GLY A 267 30.88 -13.45 5.84
C GLY A 267 30.51 -14.19 4.55
N PHE A 268 29.94 -13.44 3.59
CA PHE A 268 29.52 -13.97 2.29
C PHE A 268 30.63 -13.93 1.25
N ARG A 269 30.55 -14.89 0.34
CA ARG A 269 31.38 -14.98 -0.86
C ARG A 269 30.48 -15.28 -2.06
N HIS A 270 30.51 -14.42 -3.06
CA HIS A 270 29.71 -14.57 -4.28
C HIS A 270 30.53 -15.27 -5.38
N LEU A 271 29.88 -16.21 -6.09
CA LEU A 271 30.47 -16.93 -7.21
C LEU A 271 29.44 -17.12 -8.32
N ALA A 272 29.70 -16.58 -9.51
CA ALA A 272 28.89 -16.84 -10.70
C ALA A 272 29.09 -18.29 -11.19
N ILE A 273 27.98 -19.00 -11.42
CA ILE A 273 27.92 -20.36 -11.97
C ILE A 273 27.12 -20.35 -13.27
N GLU A 274 27.71 -20.81 -14.36
CA GLU A 274 27.02 -21.00 -15.65
C GLU A 274 26.40 -22.41 -15.72
N CYS A 275 25.24 -22.54 -16.37
CA CYS A 275 24.52 -23.81 -16.48
C CYS A 275 25.29 -24.90 -17.22
N ASP A 276 26.13 -24.55 -18.19
CA ASP A 276 26.94 -25.44 -19.01
C ASP A 276 28.39 -25.61 -18.48
N MET A 277 28.72 -24.99 -17.34
CA MET A 277 30.06 -25.08 -16.76
C MET A 277 30.39 -26.53 -16.34
N ALA A 278 31.56 -27.01 -16.75
CA ALA A 278 32.01 -28.36 -16.44
C ALA A 278 32.21 -28.57 -14.93
N GLU A 279 31.83 -29.74 -14.42
CA GLU A 279 31.87 -30.09 -12.99
C GLU A 279 33.24 -29.83 -12.35
N THR A 280 34.33 -30.18 -13.06
CA THR A 280 35.71 -29.97 -12.58
C THR A 280 36.09 -28.49 -12.44
N GLN A 281 35.51 -27.61 -13.27
CA GLN A 281 35.77 -26.17 -13.24
C GLN A 281 34.97 -25.49 -12.12
N ILE A 282 33.73 -25.93 -11.88
CA ILE A 282 32.90 -25.41 -10.79
C ILE A 282 33.51 -25.76 -9.43
N ILE A 283 33.89 -27.04 -9.23
CA ILE A 283 34.49 -27.49 -7.96
C ILE A 283 35.72 -26.65 -7.63
N LYS A 284 36.59 -26.43 -8.61
CA LYS A 284 37.79 -25.61 -8.44
C LYS A 284 37.42 -24.18 -8.02
N SER A 285 36.44 -23.57 -8.69
CA SER A 285 36.01 -22.19 -8.42
C SER A 285 35.40 -22.02 -7.03
N ILE A 286 34.58 -22.99 -6.58
CA ILE A 286 34.02 -23.00 -5.22
C ILE A 286 35.14 -23.15 -4.19
N MET A 287 36.07 -24.08 -4.39
CA MET A 287 37.17 -24.31 -3.44
C MET A 287 38.11 -23.11 -3.33
N ASP A 288 38.45 -22.49 -4.45
CA ASP A 288 39.27 -21.27 -4.49
C ASP A 288 38.54 -20.13 -3.75
N LYS A 289 37.22 -19.97 -3.96
CA LYS A 289 36.43 -18.93 -3.30
C LYS A 289 36.28 -19.19 -1.79
N LEU A 290 36.05 -20.42 -1.34
CA LEU A 290 35.95 -20.77 0.09
C LEU A 290 37.24 -20.47 0.88
N GLN A 291 38.41 -20.43 0.23
CA GLN A 291 39.70 -20.07 0.84
C GLN A 291 40.00 -18.55 0.79
N ALA A 292 39.23 -17.78 0.03
CA ALA A 292 39.39 -16.33 -0.09
C ALA A 292 38.80 -15.59 1.13
N PRO A 293 39.24 -14.35 1.42
CA PRO A 293 38.55 -13.49 2.38
C PRO A 293 37.11 -13.18 1.93
N PRO A 294 36.19 -12.82 2.86
CA PRO A 294 34.83 -12.42 2.53
C PRO A 294 34.82 -11.15 1.65
N ASP A 295 33.79 -10.98 0.82
CA ASP A 295 33.68 -9.85 -0.09
C ASP A 295 33.52 -8.49 0.67
N GLN A 296 33.91 -7.37 0.06
CA GLN A 296 34.01 -6.06 0.77
C GLN A 296 32.65 -5.43 1.14
N ASP A 297 31.57 -5.77 0.43
CA ASP A 297 30.21 -5.24 0.63
C ASP A 297 29.52 -5.76 1.92
N ASN A 298 30.26 -6.52 2.75
CA ASN A 298 29.77 -7.22 3.93
C ASN A 298 29.74 -6.40 5.24
N PHE A 299 30.21 -5.14 5.24
CA PHE A 299 30.35 -4.34 6.48
C PHE A 299 29.35 -3.19 6.54
N LEU A 300 29.00 -2.75 7.76
CA LEU A 300 28.13 -1.61 8.17
C LEU A 300 28.46 -0.26 7.48
N ALA A 301 28.42 -0.22 6.15
CA ALA A 301 28.49 0.99 5.36
C ALA A 301 27.08 1.19 4.81
N GLY A 302 26.45 2.31 5.16
CA GLY A 302 25.24 2.82 4.51
C GLY A 302 25.49 3.22 3.05
N ALA A 303 26.15 2.36 2.28
CA ALA A 303 26.37 2.47 0.86
C ALA A 303 25.29 1.64 0.16
N SER A 304 24.58 2.28 -0.76
CA SER A 304 23.67 1.60 -1.67
C SER A 304 24.45 0.55 -2.46
N VAL A 305 24.08 -0.73 -2.28
CA VAL A 305 24.51 -1.81 -3.18
C VAL A 305 23.64 -1.73 -4.44
N THR A 306 23.79 -0.64 -5.20
CA THR A 306 23.22 -0.47 -6.56
C THR A 306 24.04 -1.25 -7.59
N LYS A 307 24.15 -2.56 -7.40
CA LYS A 307 24.62 -3.48 -8.44
C LYS A 307 23.58 -4.58 -8.59
N ARG A 308 22.99 -4.62 -9.80
CA ARG A 308 22.19 -5.66 -10.44
C ARG A 308 21.78 -6.82 -9.52
N ALA A 309 20.47 -7.00 -9.32
CA ALA A 309 19.92 -8.22 -8.77
C ALA A 309 20.22 -9.40 -9.72
N GLU A 310 21.35 -10.06 -9.49
CA GLU A 310 21.66 -11.34 -10.14
C GLU A 310 20.82 -12.43 -9.48
N SER A 311 20.20 -13.28 -10.30
CA SER A 311 19.59 -14.56 -9.90
C SER A 311 20.52 -15.30 -8.95
N SER A 312 20.21 -15.37 -7.64
CA SER A 312 21.16 -15.86 -6.63
C SER A 312 20.62 -17.00 -5.77
N VAL A 313 21.35 -18.11 -5.66
CA VAL A 313 21.05 -19.22 -4.74
C VAL A 313 21.98 -19.14 -3.54
N TYR A 314 21.41 -19.28 -2.35
CA TYR A 314 22.16 -19.24 -1.10
C TYR A 314 22.44 -20.66 -0.62
N VAL A 315 23.72 -20.93 -0.35
CA VAL A 315 24.12 -22.22 0.20
C VAL A 315 24.93 -21.99 1.46
N ARG A 316 24.50 -22.68 2.52
CA ARG A 316 25.16 -22.66 3.82
C ARG A 316 25.72 -24.04 4.11
N LEU A 317 27.02 -24.12 4.35
CA LEU A 317 27.61 -25.33 4.94
C LEU A 317 27.33 -25.32 6.44
N LEU A 318 26.52 -26.27 6.93
CA LEU A 318 26.34 -26.44 8.37
C LEU A 318 27.53 -27.23 8.92
N SER A 319 28.15 -26.70 9.98
CA SER A 319 29.33 -27.31 10.58
C SER A 319 29.01 -28.60 11.36
N ARG A 320 27.74 -28.83 11.73
CA ARG A 320 27.22 -30.05 12.38
C ARG A 320 25.72 -30.23 12.12
N PRO A 321 25.23 -31.45 11.79
CA PRO A 321 23.80 -31.73 11.69
C PRO A 321 23.09 -31.80 13.04
N ASN A 322 21.79 -31.63 12.90
CA ASN A 322 20.73 -31.70 13.88
C ASN A 322 20.36 -33.11 14.38
N ASP A 323 21.26 -34.10 14.36
CA ASP A 323 20.95 -35.47 14.85
C ASP A 323 21.92 -36.01 15.90
N LEU A 324 21.40 -36.97 16.69
CA LEU A 324 21.86 -37.46 18.00
C LEU A 324 23.32 -37.15 18.35
N VAL A 325 23.51 -36.07 19.12
CA VAL A 325 24.80 -35.75 19.72
C VAL A 325 24.85 -36.41 21.09
N GLU A 326 25.63 -37.48 21.23
CA GLU A 326 26.06 -37.98 22.53
C GLU A 326 27.33 -37.22 22.94
N GLN A 327 27.16 -36.22 23.81
CA GLN A 327 28.30 -35.50 24.39
C GLN A 327 28.19 -35.48 25.90
N GLN A 328 29.20 -36.04 26.58
CA GLN A 328 29.36 -35.94 28.03
C GLN A 328 28.09 -36.31 28.82
N ASN A 329 27.44 -37.43 28.44
CA ASN A 329 26.21 -37.99 29.04
C ASN A 329 24.91 -37.22 28.79
N LEU A 330 24.86 -36.32 27.81
CA LEU A 330 23.62 -35.74 27.31
C LEU A 330 23.41 -36.21 25.86
N LEU A 331 22.39 -37.02 25.64
CA LEU A 331 21.93 -37.39 24.30
C LEU A 331 20.90 -36.35 23.86
N SER A 332 21.17 -35.63 22.77
CA SER A 332 20.24 -34.61 22.26
C SER A 332 19.98 -34.78 20.78
N GLN A 333 18.72 -34.67 20.37
CA GLN A 333 18.29 -34.62 18.98
C GLN A 333 17.68 -33.26 18.69
N SER A 334 18.11 -32.59 17.62
CA SER A 334 17.55 -31.28 17.30
C SER A 334 16.19 -31.40 16.63
N ILE A 335 15.37 -30.38 16.82
CA ILE A 335 14.04 -30.26 16.26
C ILE A 335 14.09 -29.27 15.09
N LEU A 336 13.57 -29.68 13.93
CA LEU A 336 13.45 -28.79 12.78
C LEU A 336 12.13 -28.03 12.85
N LEU A 337 12.22 -26.72 13.11
CA LEU A 337 11.08 -25.80 13.16
C LEU A 337 11.05 -24.89 11.92
N PRO A 338 9.86 -24.44 11.47
CA PRO A 338 9.75 -23.37 10.48
C PRO A 338 10.31 -22.05 11.06
N THR A 339 10.57 -21.07 10.19
CA THR A 339 11.08 -19.76 10.64
C THR A 339 10.22 -18.58 10.19
N TYR A 340 10.03 -17.62 11.12
CA TYR A 340 9.39 -16.33 10.85
C TYR A 340 10.38 -15.28 10.35
N GLU A 341 11.69 -15.58 10.37
CA GLU A 341 12.72 -14.72 9.80
C GLU A 341 12.56 -14.67 8.27
N MET A 342 12.67 -13.48 7.69
CA MET A 342 12.75 -13.30 6.23
C MET A 342 13.97 -14.07 5.70
N ARG A 343 13.74 -15.02 4.78
CA ARG A 343 14.77 -15.87 4.18
C ARG A 343 14.79 -15.69 2.66
N PRO A 344 15.93 -15.92 1.99
CA PRO A 344 15.94 -15.98 0.53
C PRO A 344 15.02 -17.11 0.02
N ASP A 345 14.61 -17.04 -1.25
CA ASP A 345 13.68 -18.01 -1.87
C ASP A 345 14.12 -19.46 -1.65
N PHE A 346 15.43 -19.74 -1.74
CA PHE A 346 16.02 -21.04 -1.46
C PHE A 346 17.33 -20.92 -0.69
N GLU A 347 17.40 -21.56 0.48
CA GLU A 347 18.63 -21.79 1.23
C GLU A 347 18.84 -23.30 1.39
N LEU A 348 19.90 -23.83 0.79
CA LEU A 348 20.30 -25.23 1.01
C LEU A 348 21.37 -25.29 2.11
N ALA A 349 21.07 -26.08 3.13
CA ALA A 349 21.97 -26.45 4.20
C ALA A 349 22.36 -27.93 4.06
N MET A 350 23.62 -28.26 4.34
CA MET A 350 24.12 -29.63 4.28
C MET A 350 24.86 -29.99 5.54
N ALA A 351 24.73 -31.26 5.94
CA ALA A 351 25.36 -31.76 7.14
C ALA A 351 25.73 -33.24 7.00
N TYR A 352 26.86 -33.66 7.57
CA TYR A 352 27.34 -35.05 7.48
C TYR A 352 26.84 -35.92 8.63
N GLU A 353 26.24 -37.07 8.30
CA GLU A 353 25.86 -38.12 9.23
C GLU A 353 26.78 -39.34 9.02
N GLY A 354 27.84 -39.42 9.82
CA GLY A 354 28.85 -40.48 9.68
C GLY A 354 29.71 -40.35 8.41
N THR A 355 30.13 -41.49 7.84
CA THR A 355 31.10 -41.51 6.72
C THR A 355 30.47 -41.62 5.34
N GLU A 356 29.20 -42.01 5.23
CA GLU A 356 28.55 -42.34 3.95
C GLU A 356 27.16 -41.69 3.74
N GLU A 357 26.64 -40.95 4.72
CA GLU A 357 25.35 -40.25 4.62
C GLU A 357 25.47 -38.73 4.83
N ILE A 358 24.68 -37.98 4.07
CA ILE A 358 24.58 -36.52 4.13
C ILE A 358 23.12 -36.15 4.26
N ASP A 359 22.81 -35.29 5.23
CA ASP A 359 21.53 -34.63 5.35
C ASP A 359 21.49 -33.35 4.53
N LEU A 360 20.45 -33.22 3.71
CA LEU A 360 20.10 -31.99 2.99
C LEU A 360 18.91 -31.33 3.67
N ILE A 361 19.07 -30.06 4.02
CA ILE A 361 18.00 -29.22 4.59
C ILE A 361 17.74 -28.08 3.62
N LEU A 362 16.59 -28.09 2.95
CA LEU A 362 16.14 -26.97 2.12
C LEU A 362 15.23 -26.09 2.97
N THR A 363 15.55 -24.81 3.05
CA THR A 363 14.62 -23.79 3.54
C THR A 363 14.09 -23.03 2.34
N THR A 364 12.76 -22.94 2.19
CA THR A 364 12.15 -22.06 1.19
C THR A 364 11.69 -20.77 1.82
N GLY A 365 11.90 -19.66 1.12
CA GLY A 365 11.41 -18.34 1.52
C GLY A 365 9.88 -18.26 1.58
N GLN A 366 9.37 -17.21 2.21
CA GLN A 366 7.94 -16.98 2.44
C GLN A 366 7.11 -16.79 1.16
N SER A 367 7.76 -16.40 0.06
CA SER A 367 7.20 -16.20 -1.28
C SER A 367 6.96 -17.51 -2.05
N VAL A 368 7.61 -18.59 -1.62
CA VAL A 368 7.63 -19.89 -2.31
C VAL A 368 6.48 -20.77 -1.81
N SER A 369 5.80 -21.45 -2.74
CA SER A 369 4.68 -22.35 -2.43
C SER A 369 5.06 -23.42 -1.40
N SER A 370 4.14 -23.71 -0.48
CA SER A 370 4.33 -24.72 0.56
C SER A 370 4.52 -26.15 0.01
N HIS A 371 4.18 -26.37 -1.26
CA HIS A 371 4.37 -27.66 -1.93
C HIS A 371 5.69 -27.73 -2.71
N ALA A 372 6.38 -26.59 -2.89
CA ALA A 372 7.59 -26.50 -3.70
C ALA A 372 8.79 -27.18 -3.03
N GLY A 373 8.95 -27.06 -1.72
CA GLY A 373 10.14 -27.58 -1.03
C GLY A 373 10.27 -29.10 -1.12
N GLU A 374 9.19 -29.84 -0.89
CA GLU A 374 9.18 -31.31 -1.03
C GLU A 374 9.41 -31.73 -2.49
N PHE A 375 8.74 -31.05 -3.43
CA PHE A 375 8.91 -31.29 -4.86
C PHE A 375 10.35 -31.06 -5.31
N LEU A 376 10.95 -29.90 -4.97
CA LEU A 376 12.31 -29.55 -5.32
C LEU A 376 13.31 -30.51 -4.71
N MET A 377 13.13 -30.87 -3.43
CA MET A 377 14.05 -31.79 -2.75
C MET A 377 14.03 -33.18 -3.41
N SER A 378 12.84 -33.71 -3.68
CA SER A 378 12.69 -35.01 -4.35
C SER A 378 13.31 -35.01 -5.76
N ARG A 379 13.08 -33.95 -6.53
CA ARG A 379 13.64 -33.79 -7.88
C ARG A 379 15.15 -33.58 -7.87
N PHE A 380 15.66 -32.83 -6.90
CA PHE A 380 17.09 -32.59 -6.75
C PHE A 380 17.84 -33.88 -6.37
N VAL A 381 17.31 -34.67 -5.44
CA VAL A 381 17.88 -35.98 -5.11
C VAL A 381 17.87 -36.92 -6.32
N SER A 382 16.79 -36.92 -7.11
CA SER A 382 16.74 -37.69 -8.36
C SER A 382 17.76 -37.18 -9.39
N PHE A 383 17.97 -35.87 -9.49
CA PHE A 383 18.95 -35.24 -10.37
C PHE A 383 20.38 -35.66 -10.01
N LEU A 384 20.69 -35.72 -8.72
CA LEU A 384 21.99 -36.18 -8.21
C LEU A 384 22.29 -37.67 -8.48
N LYS A 385 21.24 -38.51 -8.60
CA LYS A 385 21.37 -39.96 -8.85
C LYS A 385 21.30 -40.36 -10.34
N SER A 386 21.09 -39.43 -11.26
CA SER A 386 20.86 -39.72 -12.68
C SER A 386 21.97 -39.23 -13.60
N THR A 387 22.34 -40.03 -14.60
CA THR A 387 23.21 -39.64 -15.72
C THR A 387 22.45 -38.78 -16.74
N GLU A 388 22.98 -37.57 -17.02
CA GLU A 388 22.69 -36.47 -18.00
C GLU A 388 21.35 -36.40 -18.81
N ASN A 389 20.59 -37.48 -19.01
CA ASN A 389 19.37 -37.56 -19.82
C ASN A 389 18.04 -37.47 -19.05
N ALA A 390 18.04 -37.39 -17.71
CA ALA A 390 16.79 -37.34 -16.95
C ALA A 390 16.07 -35.97 -17.05
N MET A 391 16.82 -34.87 -17.23
CA MET A 391 16.27 -33.51 -17.25
C MET A 391 15.73 -33.07 -18.60
N THR A 392 16.18 -33.67 -19.70
CA THR A 392 15.61 -33.45 -21.05
C THR A 392 14.12 -33.81 -21.04
N GLY A 393 13.71 -34.81 -20.26
CA GLY A 393 12.30 -35.18 -20.11
C GLY A 393 11.45 -34.18 -19.32
N LEU A 394 12.03 -33.39 -18.42
CA LEU A 394 11.32 -32.41 -17.57
C LEU A 394 11.11 -31.08 -18.32
N ALA A 395 12.15 -30.57 -18.99
CA ALA A 395 12.02 -29.41 -19.87
C ALA A 395 11.04 -29.69 -21.04
N THR A 396 11.09 -30.90 -21.61
CA THR A 396 10.20 -31.27 -22.73
C THR A 396 8.76 -31.58 -22.28
N LYS A 397 8.53 -32.02 -21.03
CA LYS A 397 7.17 -32.26 -20.50
C LYS A 397 6.46 -31.02 -19.97
N LEU A 398 7.17 -30.04 -19.41
CA LEU A 398 6.58 -28.75 -19.02
C LEU A 398 6.14 -27.94 -20.25
N LEU A 399 6.85 -28.10 -21.38
CA LEU A 399 6.49 -27.51 -22.68
C LEU A 399 5.36 -28.25 -23.42
N SER A 400 4.93 -29.44 -22.96
CA SER A 400 3.94 -30.29 -23.66
C SER A 400 2.65 -30.52 -22.87
N GLY A 401 2.20 -29.53 -22.12
CA GLY A 401 0.81 -29.38 -21.70
C GLY A 401 0.03 -28.49 -22.67
N THR A 402 -0.61 -29.08 -23.67
CA THR A 402 -1.73 -28.47 -24.45
C THR A 402 -2.82 -27.96 -23.47
N ALA A 403 -3.36 -26.75 -23.58
CA ALA A 403 -4.18 -26.22 -24.67
C ALA A 403 -3.48 -25.12 -25.49
N VAL A 404 -3.09 -25.37 -26.77
CA VAL A 404 -3.91 -25.21 -28.00
C VAL A 404 -4.01 -23.72 -28.38
N HIS A 405 -3.43 -23.18 -29.46
CA HIS A 405 -2.95 -23.66 -30.78
C HIS A 405 -1.66 -22.87 -31.16
N ALA A 406 -0.54 -23.48 -31.59
CA ALA A 406 -0.18 -23.90 -32.96
C ALA A 406 -0.47 -22.85 -34.05
N THR A 407 0.42 -22.40 -34.94
CA THR A 407 1.83 -22.66 -35.32
C THR A 407 2.18 -21.60 -36.39
N HIS A 408 3.37 -21.00 -36.37
CA HIS A 408 4.17 -20.79 -37.59
C HIS A 408 5.64 -20.54 -37.26
N ASP A 409 6.48 -21.18 -38.06
CA ASP A 409 7.94 -21.32 -37.96
C ASP A 409 8.69 -20.20 -38.74
N ALA A 410 9.99 -20.07 -38.45
CA ALA A 410 11.06 -19.32 -39.14
C ALA A 410 11.37 -17.84 -38.77
N SER A 411 12.27 -17.71 -37.79
CA SER A 411 13.39 -16.75 -37.62
C SER A 411 13.20 -15.23 -37.87
N SER A 412 13.17 -14.44 -36.79
CA SER A 412 13.93 -13.17 -36.64
C SER A 412 13.94 -12.69 -35.17
N LYS A 413 15.08 -12.17 -34.67
CA LYS A 413 15.34 -11.48 -33.37
C LYS A 413 14.15 -10.70 -32.72
N ALA A 414 13.98 -10.78 -31.37
CA ALA A 414 13.49 -9.71 -30.45
C ALA A 414 13.40 -10.24 -28.97
N ILE A 415 14.12 -9.74 -27.93
CA ILE A 415 13.89 -8.59 -26.99
C ILE A 415 13.00 -8.93 -25.74
N SER A 416 13.61 -9.04 -24.53
CA SER A 416 12.94 -9.25 -23.22
C SER A 416 12.74 -7.96 -22.40
N VAL A 417 12.29 -6.89 -23.04
CA VAL A 417 12.34 -5.50 -22.52
C VAL A 417 11.11 -5.10 -21.67
N ASP A 418 10.11 -5.96 -21.50
CA ASP A 418 8.76 -5.48 -21.14
C ASP A 418 8.53 -5.06 -19.67
N THR A 419 9.04 -5.75 -18.65
CA THR A 419 8.69 -5.39 -17.24
C THR A 419 9.44 -4.14 -16.73
N ASP A 420 10.72 -3.97 -17.09
CA ASP A 420 11.47 -2.74 -16.80
C ASP A 420 10.92 -1.55 -17.61
N GLU A 421 10.48 -1.80 -18.85
CA GLU A 421 9.80 -0.80 -19.69
C GLU A 421 8.46 -0.39 -19.08
N ILE A 422 7.62 -1.35 -18.65
CA ILE A 422 6.35 -1.10 -17.95
C ILE A 422 6.58 -0.31 -16.67
N ALA A 423 7.57 -0.68 -15.85
CA ALA A 423 7.87 0.04 -14.61
C ALA A 423 8.35 1.48 -14.89
N THR A 424 9.11 1.68 -15.97
CA THR A 424 9.54 3.02 -16.40
C THR A 424 8.37 3.85 -16.93
N ILE A 425 7.42 3.23 -17.64
CA ILE A 425 6.18 3.87 -18.10
C ILE A 425 5.35 4.30 -16.88
N ILE A 426 5.08 3.40 -15.93
CA ILE A 426 4.32 3.70 -14.72
C ILE A 426 5.01 4.81 -13.90
N LEU A 427 6.34 4.76 -13.78
CA LEU A 427 7.10 5.80 -13.10
C LEU A 427 7.00 7.14 -13.82
N SER A 428 7.03 7.17 -15.15
CA SER A 428 6.82 8.40 -15.92
C SER A 428 5.44 8.99 -15.66
N GLU A 429 4.41 8.14 -15.58
CA GLU A 429 3.04 8.58 -15.26
C GLU A 429 2.94 9.10 -13.83
N PHE A 430 3.60 8.46 -12.86
CA PHE A 430 3.69 8.93 -11.48
C PHE A 430 4.34 10.31 -11.39
N ARG A 431 5.50 10.48 -12.03
CA ARG A 431 6.25 11.74 -12.04
C ARG A 431 5.48 12.87 -12.69
N GLU A 432 4.75 12.60 -13.77
CA GLU A 432 3.90 13.59 -14.44
C GLU A 432 2.69 13.95 -13.56
N ALA A 433 2.02 12.96 -12.96
CA ALA A 433 0.84 13.17 -12.12
C ALA A 433 1.16 13.88 -10.80
N LEU A 434 2.33 13.64 -10.20
CA LEU A 434 2.78 14.22 -8.94
C LEU A 434 3.66 15.48 -9.11
N ALA A 435 3.91 15.90 -10.36
CA ALA A 435 4.85 16.97 -10.69
C ALA A 435 6.24 16.82 -10.03
N MET A 436 6.73 15.58 -9.88
CA MET A 436 7.97 15.24 -9.17
C MET A 436 8.93 14.50 -10.09
N THR A 437 10.09 15.08 -10.40
CA THR A 437 11.05 14.47 -11.35
C THR A 437 11.92 13.37 -10.74
N ASP A 438 12.13 13.42 -9.43
CA ASP A 438 13.17 12.65 -8.75
C ASP A 438 12.65 11.35 -8.11
N MET A 439 11.34 11.07 -8.24
CA MET A 439 10.71 9.85 -7.73
C MET A 439 11.38 8.60 -8.33
N ALA A 440 11.73 7.61 -7.51
CA ALA A 440 12.34 6.35 -7.90
C ALA A 440 11.30 5.22 -8.11
N LEU A 441 11.72 4.12 -8.74
CA LEU A 441 10.84 2.97 -9.06
C LEU A 441 10.18 2.32 -7.85
N GLU A 442 10.83 2.43 -6.68
CA GLU A 442 10.42 1.78 -5.43
C GLU A 442 9.72 2.75 -4.47
N ASP A 443 9.64 4.04 -4.82
CA ASP A 443 8.99 5.05 -3.97
C ASP A 443 7.49 4.81 -3.96
N ASP A 444 6.90 4.93 -2.77
CA ASP A 444 5.47 4.75 -2.55
C ASP A 444 4.70 5.97 -3.11
N PHE A 445 3.76 5.70 -4.01
CA PHE A 445 2.90 6.69 -4.64
C PHE A 445 2.21 7.61 -3.65
N PHE A 446 1.70 7.07 -2.54
CA PHE A 446 0.97 7.84 -1.54
C PHE A 446 1.90 8.60 -0.61
N ASP A 447 3.14 8.14 -0.37
CA ASP A 447 4.15 8.92 0.35
C ASP A 447 4.57 10.17 -0.44
N CYS A 448 4.65 10.05 -1.76
CA CYS A 448 4.99 11.15 -2.67
C CYS A 448 3.82 12.12 -2.97
N GLY A 449 2.70 12.03 -2.24
CA GLY A 449 1.54 12.93 -2.39
C GLY A 449 0.42 12.40 -3.28
N GLY A 450 0.51 11.13 -3.72
CA GLY A 450 -0.54 10.47 -4.46
C GLY A 450 -1.83 10.29 -3.66
N HIS A 451 -2.95 10.36 -4.36
CA HIS A 451 -4.29 10.11 -3.81
C HIS A 451 -5.16 9.40 -4.87
N SER A 452 -6.37 8.98 -4.47
CA SER A 452 -7.28 8.18 -5.30
C SER A 452 -7.56 8.78 -6.68
N LEU A 453 -7.69 10.11 -6.77
CA LEU A 453 -7.94 10.80 -8.03
C LEU A 453 -6.78 10.67 -9.02
N LEU A 454 -5.55 10.89 -8.53
CA LEU A 454 -4.33 10.72 -9.33
C LEU A 454 -4.13 9.25 -9.71
N ALA A 455 -4.42 8.31 -8.82
CA ALA A 455 -4.37 6.88 -9.12
C ALA A 455 -5.33 6.52 -10.27
N THR A 456 -6.58 7.00 -10.23
CA THR A 456 -7.53 6.81 -11.34
C THR A 456 -7.02 7.42 -12.65
N ARG A 457 -6.42 8.63 -12.60
CA ARG A 457 -5.77 9.27 -13.77
C ARG A 457 -4.70 8.38 -14.37
N ILE A 458 -3.81 7.87 -13.52
CA ILE A 458 -2.67 7.06 -13.95
C ILE A 458 -3.18 5.75 -14.55
N ILE A 459 -4.13 5.05 -13.90
CA ILE A 459 -4.71 3.80 -14.40
C ILE A 459 -5.32 3.99 -15.79
N GLY A 460 -6.14 5.03 -15.96
CA GLY A 460 -6.71 5.32 -17.26
C GLY A 460 -5.61 5.55 -18.30
N LYS A 461 -4.62 6.41 -17.99
CA LYS A 461 -3.56 6.77 -18.93
C LYS A 461 -2.67 5.57 -19.30
N LEU A 462 -2.36 4.71 -18.33
CA LEU A 462 -1.69 3.44 -18.55
C LEU A 462 -2.48 2.54 -19.50
N LEU A 463 -3.80 2.42 -19.31
CA LEU A 463 -4.65 1.61 -20.17
C LEU A 463 -4.78 2.21 -21.58
N GLY A 464 -5.10 3.50 -21.68
CA GLY A 464 -5.42 4.14 -22.95
C GLY A 464 -4.22 4.56 -23.79
N THR A 465 -3.08 4.91 -23.17
CA THR A 465 -1.86 5.33 -23.91
C THR A 465 -0.89 4.17 -24.10
N HIS A 466 -0.79 3.29 -23.11
CA HIS A 466 0.26 2.26 -23.06
C HIS A 466 -0.29 0.83 -23.16
N GLY A 467 -1.61 0.64 -23.17
CA GLY A 467 -2.25 -0.69 -23.22
C GLY A 467 -2.08 -1.49 -21.92
N LEU A 468 -1.75 -0.83 -20.81
CA LEU A 468 -1.45 -1.45 -19.53
C LEU A 468 -2.65 -1.37 -18.58
N GLU A 469 -3.26 -2.51 -18.31
CA GLU A 469 -4.34 -2.62 -17.33
C GLU A 469 -3.74 -2.81 -15.93
N VAL A 470 -4.10 -1.91 -15.01
CA VAL A 470 -3.73 -1.97 -13.59
C VAL A 470 -5.00 -1.82 -12.77
N HIS A 471 -5.25 -2.68 -11.79
CA HIS A 471 -6.44 -2.54 -10.96
C HIS A 471 -6.23 -1.48 -9.89
N PHE A 472 -7.29 -0.74 -9.55
CA PHE A 472 -7.21 0.33 -8.55
C PHE A 472 -6.75 -0.18 -7.16
N GLY A 473 -7.14 -1.39 -6.78
CA GLY A 473 -6.66 -2.02 -5.53
C GLY A 473 -5.15 -2.33 -5.52
N ASP A 474 -4.52 -2.45 -6.69
CA ASP A 474 -3.07 -2.67 -6.77
C ASP A 474 -2.30 -1.44 -6.31
N PHE A 475 -2.83 -0.22 -6.48
CA PHE A 475 -2.18 0.99 -5.97
C PHE A 475 -1.96 0.92 -4.47
N PHE A 476 -2.92 0.41 -3.70
CA PHE A 476 -2.79 0.34 -2.23
C PHE A 476 -1.94 -0.83 -1.74
N SER A 477 -1.99 -1.96 -2.44
CA SER A 477 -1.25 -3.16 -2.04
C SER A 477 0.18 -3.22 -2.61
N HIS A 478 0.44 -2.49 -3.69
CA HIS A 478 1.70 -2.45 -4.45
C HIS A 478 2.01 -0.99 -4.86
N PRO A 479 2.20 -0.05 -3.93
CA PRO A 479 2.15 1.39 -4.20
C PRO A 479 3.33 1.99 -4.98
N SER A 480 4.34 1.21 -5.35
CA SER A 480 5.47 1.70 -6.15
C SER A 480 5.33 1.37 -7.63
N ALA A 481 5.98 2.14 -8.51
CA ALA A 481 5.95 1.89 -9.95
C ALA A 481 6.46 0.49 -10.32
N ALA A 482 7.50 -0.01 -9.64
CA ALA A 482 8.01 -1.37 -9.80
C ALA A 482 7.01 -2.42 -9.31
N ALA A 483 6.36 -2.19 -8.18
CA ALA A 483 5.38 -3.11 -7.63
C ALA A 483 4.10 -3.16 -8.49
N LEU A 484 3.61 -2.02 -8.99
CA LEU A 484 2.49 -1.97 -9.94
C LEU A 484 2.82 -2.63 -11.27
N ALA A 485 4.05 -2.49 -11.78
CA ALA A 485 4.47 -3.14 -13.02
C ALA A 485 4.34 -4.65 -12.96
N SER A 486 4.54 -5.26 -11.77
CA SER A 486 4.35 -6.70 -11.56
C SER A 486 2.89 -7.15 -11.59
N ARG A 487 1.95 -6.22 -11.42
CA ARG A 487 0.49 -6.43 -11.47
C ARG A 487 -0.13 -6.00 -12.80
N ALA A 488 0.56 -5.16 -13.56
CA ALA A 488 0.09 -4.66 -14.84
C ALA A 488 -0.09 -5.80 -15.85
N ILE A 489 -1.25 -5.85 -16.48
CA ILE A 489 -1.56 -6.79 -17.56
C ILE A 489 -1.47 -6.02 -18.87
N ARG A 490 -0.56 -6.43 -19.76
CA ARG A 490 -0.49 -5.86 -21.10
C ARG A 490 -1.65 -6.38 -21.94
N THR A 491 -2.54 -5.48 -22.34
CA THR A 491 -3.70 -5.80 -23.16
C THR A 491 -3.42 -5.44 -24.62
N HIS A 492 -3.68 -6.38 -25.52
CA HIS A 492 -3.71 -6.09 -26.95
C HIS A 492 -5.07 -5.48 -27.30
N GLN A 493 -5.30 -4.23 -26.91
CA GLN A 493 -6.38 -3.45 -27.49
C GLN A 493 -5.81 -2.48 -28.53
N ASN A 494 -6.00 -2.85 -29.80
CA ASN A 494 -6.02 -1.91 -30.90
C ASN A 494 -7.27 -1.03 -30.73
N LYS A 495 -7.17 0.07 -29.98
CA LYS A 495 -8.08 1.19 -30.19
C LYS A 495 -7.48 1.98 -31.34
N ASP A 496 -8.15 1.95 -32.49
CA ASP A 496 -7.89 2.89 -33.56
C ASP A 496 -7.94 4.27 -32.94
N ALA A 497 -6.80 4.95 -32.89
CA ALA A 497 -6.73 6.34 -32.51
C ALA A 497 -7.76 7.07 -33.37
N VAL A 498 -8.80 7.62 -32.73
CA VAL A 498 -9.77 8.48 -33.41
C VAL A 498 -9.05 9.79 -33.70
N SER A 499 -8.19 9.75 -34.70
CA SER A 499 -7.73 10.92 -35.40
C SER A 499 -8.94 11.52 -36.10
N SER A 500 -9.46 12.60 -35.55
CA SER A 500 -9.89 13.70 -36.41
C SER A 500 -9.94 15.01 -35.62
N ALA A 501 -8.91 15.84 -35.81
CA ALA A 501 -9.14 17.27 -35.90
C ALA A 501 -9.90 17.52 -37.21
N GLN A 502 -11.24 17.41 -37.19
CA GLN A 502 -12.09 17.91 -38.27
C GLN A 502 -13.38 18.52 -37.72
N ASN A 503 -13.52 19.82 -38.01
CA ASN A 503 -14.67 20.71 -37.83
C ASN A 503 -15.28 20.75 -36.42
N ASP A 504 -14.77 21.69 -35.61
CA ASP A 504 -15.53 22.27 -34.50
C ASP A 504 -16.79 22.94 -35.05
N HIS A 505 -17.84 22.14 -35.25
CA HIS A 505 -19.18 22.71 -35.25
C HIS A 505 -19.34 23.44 -33.92
N LEU A 506 -19.85 24.67 -33.98
CA LEU A 506 -20.04 25.47 -32.78
C LEU A 506 -21.16 24.90 -31.90
N THR A 507 -21.95 23.92 -32.35
CA THR A 507 -23.11 23.38 -31.62
C THR A 507 -22.94 21.89 -31.26
N ALA A 508 -23.42 21.49 -30.09
CA ALA A 508 -23.44 20.11 -29.63
C ALA A 508 -24.66 19.82 -28.74
N PRO A 509 -25.12 18.56 -28.64
CA PRO A 509 -26.08 18.13 -27.61
C PRO A 509 -25.46 18.24 -26.21
N LEU A 510 -26.26 18.17 -25.16
CA LEU A 510 -25.73 17.93 -23.81
C LEU A 510 -25.12 16.53 -23.68
N ALA A 511 -24.08 16.42 -22.87
CA ALA A 511 -23.62 15.12 -22.37
C ALA A 511 -24.66 14.51 -21.39
N LEU A 512 -24.55 13.23 -21.08
CA LEU A 512 -25.46 12.54 -20.16
C LEU A 512 -25.46 13.20 -18.77
N ALA A 513 -24.27 13.46 -18.20
CA ALA A 513 -24.13 14.13 -16.92
C ALA A 513 -24.71 15.55 -16.95
N GLN A 514 -24.43 16.32 -18.01
CA GLN A 514 -25.00 17.64 -18.20
C GLN A 514 -26.53 17.61 -18.33
N THR A 515 -27.09 16.57 -18.91
CA THR A 515 -28.55 16.40 -19.02
C THR A 515 -29.17 16.23 -17.63
N SER A 516 -28.58 15.36 -16.79
CA SER A 516 -29.03 15.18 -15.40
C SER A 516 -28.86 16.46 -14.57
N LEU A 517 -27.74 17.17 -14.74
CA LEU A 517 -27.51 18.46 -14.09
C LEU A 517 -28.51 19.52 -14.56
N TRP A 518 -28.82 19.58 -15.86
CA TRP A 518 -29.82 20.50 -16.41
C TRP A 518 -31.22 20.21 -15.85
N ASN A 519 -31.59 18.93 -15.74
CA ASN A 519 -32.85 18.53 -15.14
C ASN A 519 -32.93 18.98 -13.67
N ALA A 520 -31.86 18.80 -12.90
CA ALA A 520 -31.77 19.30 -11.53
C ALA A 520 -31.84 20.84 -11.50
N TYR A 521 -31.09 21.52 -12.37
CA TYR A 521 -31.08 22.98 -12.48
C TYR A 521 -32.49 23.54 -12.76
N SER A 522 -33.23 22.91 -13.67
CA SER A 522 -34.62 23.26 -13.96
C SER A 522 -35.56 22.95 -12.79
N ALA A 523 -35.36 21.85 -12.08
CA ALA A 523 -36.19 21.46 -10.92
C ALA A 523 -36.03 22.43 -9.74
N TYR A 524 -34.86 23.03 -9.61
CA TYR A 524 -34.56 24.09 -8.63
C TYR A 524 -34.70 25.50 -9.23
N GLU A 525 -35.60 25.67 -10.20
CA GLU A 525 -36.01 26.96 -10.78
C GLU A 525 -34.83 27.85 -11.25
N PHE A 526 -33.79 27.23 -11.79
CA PHE A 526 -32.59 27.92 -12.25
C PHE A 526 -31.92 28.78 -11.15
N SER A 527 -31.85 28.26 -9.93
CA SER A 527 -31.25 28.92 -8.77
C SER A 527 -29.71 28.86 -8.73
N THR A 528 -29.10 29.63 -7.84
CA THR A 528 -27.65 29.77 -7.68
C THR A 528 -26.97 28.55 -7.05
N ILE A 529 -27.72 27.53 -6.63
CA ILE A 529 -27.17 26.33 -5.98
C ILE A 529 -26.22 25.52 -6.88
N PHE A 530 -26.26 25.75 -8.19
CA PHE A 530 -25.35 25.14 -9.18
C PHE A 530 -24.23 26.10 -9.65
N ASN A 531 -24.09 27.25 -8.99
CA ASN A 531 -22.89 28.05 -9.13
C ASN A 531 -21.78 27.48 -8.25
N LEU A 532 -20.54 27.68 -8.70
CA LEU A 532 -19.33 27.41 -7.93
C LEU A 532 -18.64 28.75 -7.63
N PRO A 533 -18.90 29.37 -6.46
CA PRO A 533 -18.37 30.68 -6.08
C PRO A 533 -17.01 30.56 -5.39
N PHE A 534 -15.96 30.23 -6.14
CA PHE A 534 -14.61 30.17 -5.57
C PHE A 534 -14.09 31.57 -5.25
N ALA A 535 -13.29 31.67 -4.19
CA ALA A 535 -12.68 32.93 -3.77
C ALA A 535 -11.24 32.70 -3.30
N LEU A 536 -10.31 33.52 -3.79
CA LEU A 536 -8.89 33.47 -3.44
C LEU A 536 -8.45 34.80 -2.82
N ASP A 537 -7.87 34.76 -1.62
CA ASP A 537 -7.18 35.89 -0.99
C ASP A 537 -5.72 35.88 -1.45
N PHE A 538 -5.31 36.88 -2.24
CA PHE A 538 -3.92 37.05 -2.64
C PHE A 538 -3.12 37.65 -1.48
N ILE A 539 -2.15 36.89 -0.98
CA ILE A 539 -1.31 37.27 0.15
C ILE A 539 -0.27 38.30 -0.32
N ASP A 540 0.22 38.11 -1.54
CA ASP A 540 1.15 39.00 -2.24
C ASP A 540 0.40 39.71 -3.39
N GLU A 541 0.86 40.88 -3.82
CA GLU A 541 0.18 41.68 -4.86
C GLU A 541 0.18 40.96 -6.23
N VAL A 542 -0.95 40.98 -6.93
CA VAL A 542 -1.13 40.36 -8.25
C VAL A 542 -1.39 41.42 -9.31
N ASP A 543 -0.75 41.26 -10.47
CA ASP A 543 -0.99 42.11 -11.62
C ASP A 543 -2.29 41.67 -12.32
N GLU A 544 -3.33 42.48 -12.19
CA GLU A 544 -4.66 42.18 -12.73
C GLU A 544 -4.68 42.07 -14.26
N THR A 545 -3.80 42.82 -14.95
CA THR A 545 -3.73 42.78 -16.42
C THR A 545 -3.07 41.49 -16.89
N ILE A 546 -2.04 41.01 -16.19
CA ILE A 546 -1.44 39.70 -16.47
C ILE A 546 -2.44 38.59 -16.18
N LEU A 547 -3.17 38.70 -15.06
CA LEU A 547 -4.18 37.73 -14.66
C LEU A 547 -5.35 37.66 -15.67
N GLU A 548 -5.84 38.80 -16.15
CA GLU A 548 -6.84 38.87 -17.22
C GLU A 548 -6.36 38.14 -18.48
N HIS A 549 -5.15 38.44 -18.96
CA HIS A 549 -4.61 37.74 -20.13
C HIS A 549 -4.44 36.23 -19.91
N ALA A 550 -4.03 35.82 -18.71
CA ALA A 550 -3.89 34.41 -18.37
C ALA A 550 -5.26 33.69 -18.42
N PHE A 551 -6.32 34.27 -17.86
CA PHE A 551 -7.67 33.70 -17.99
C PHE A 551 -8.20 33.73 -19.43
N ALA A 552 -7.87 34.76 -20.22
CA ALA A 552 -8.24 34.81 -21.63
C ALA A 552 -7.63 33.63 -22.42
N ASP A 553 -6.37 33.27 -22.13
CA ASP A 553 -5.72 32.09 -22.71
C ASP A 553 -6.45 30.78 -22.35
N LEU A 554 -6.93 30.66 -21.11
CA LEU A 554 -7.71 29.49 -20.67
C LEU A 554 -9.08 29.42 -21.35
N ILE A 555 -9.77 30.55 -21.51
CA ILE A 555 -11.07 30.62 -22.21
C ILE A 555 -10.91 30.30 -23.70
N GLU A 556 -9.82 30.72 -24.33
CA GLU A 556 -9.50 30.36 -25.71
C GLU A 556 -9.31 28.85 -25.84
N ARG A 557 -8.47 28.29 -24.95
CA ARG A 557 -8.10 26.87 -24.90
C ARG A 557 -9.28 25.95 -24.60
N HIS A 558 -10.14 26.32 -23.66
CA HIS A 558 -11.25 25.48 -23.18
C HIS A 558 -12.59 26.05 -23.62
N SER A 559 -13.10 25.54 -24.74
CA SER A 559 -14.35 26.02 -25.34
C SER A 559 -15.55 25.95 -24.39
N SER A 560 -15.56 25.04 -23.40
CA SER A 560 -16.64 24.92 -22.41
C SER A 560 -16.83 26.21 -21.60
N LEU A 561 -15.76 26.95 -21.29
CA LEU A 561 -15.86 28.21 -20.53
C LEU A 561 -16.53 29.34 -21.32
N ARG A 562 -16.66 29.19 -22.65
CA ARG A 562 -17.31 30.14 -23.55
C ARG A 562 -18.51 29.52 -24.27
N THR A 563 -19.28 28.71 -23.55
CA THR A 563 -20.46 28.00 -24.07
C THR A 563 -21.76 28.59 -23.57
N LEU A 564 -22.70 28.79 -24.49
CA LEU A 564 -24.10 29.13 -24.22
C LEU A 564 -24.98 27.87 -24.29
N PHE A 565 -26.11 27.87 -23.59
CA PHE A 565 -27.06 26.78 -23.52
C PHE A 565 -28.46 27.26 -23.95
N TYR A 566 -29.04 26.64 -24.97
CA TYR A 566 -30.29 27.08 -25.56
C TYR A 566 -31.18 25.89 -25.98
N VAL A 567 -32.48 26.15 -26.10
CA VAL A 567 -33.46 25.16 -26.55
C VAL A 567 -33.51 25.15 -28.07
N GLN A 568 -33.38 23.98 -28.68
CA GLN A 568 -33.56 23.74 -30.12
C GLN A 568 -34.36 22.45 -30.32
N ASN A 569 -35.50 22.52 -31.03
CA ASN A 569 -36.39 21.38 -31.27
C ASN A 569 -36.80 20.63 -29.97
N ASP A 570 -37.13 21.38 -28.91
CA ASP A 570 -37.46 20.87 -27.57
C ASP A 570 -36.31 20.12 -26.85
N GLU A 571 -35.08 20.17 -27.38
CA GLU A 571 -33.87 19.64 -26.75
C GLU A 571 -32.91 20.77 -26.35
N ILE A 572 -32.15 20.58 -25.27
CA ILE A 572 -31.11 21.54 -24.88
C ILE A 572 -29.84 21.25 -25.67
N CYS A 573 -29.34 22.30 -26.31
CA CYS A 573 -28.09 22.31 -27.05
C CYS A 573 -27.12 23.29 -26.41
N GLN A 574 -25.84 23.03 -26.61
CA GLN A 574 -24.74 23.90 -26.22
C GLN A 574 -24.08 24.50 -27.47
N GLN A 575 -23.79 25.80 -27.41
CA GLN A 575 -23.14 26.57 -28.48
C GLN A 575 -21.88 27.27 -27.97
N VAL A 576 -20.76 26.98 -28.61
CA VAL A 576 -19.48 27.64 -28.41
C VAL A 576 -19.51 29.05 -29.02
N VAL A 577 -19.16 30.05 -28.23
CA VAL A 577 -18.91 31.44 -28.70
C VAL A 577 -17.55 31.49 -29.39
N ALA A 578 -17.48 32.03 -30.60
CA ALA A 578 -16.22 32.16 -31.33
C ALA A 578 -15.34 33.24 -30.68
N MET A 579 -14.01 33.06 -30.74
CA MET A 579 -13.07 34.04 -30.17
C MET A 579 -13.18 35.43 -30.81
N SER A 580 -13.61 35.52 -32.07
CA SER A 580 -13.89 36.80 -32.75
C SER A 580 -15.03 37.60 -32.10
N ASP A 581 -15.92 36.91 -31.38
CA ASP A 581 -17.17 37.47 -30.85
C ASP A 581 -17.07 37.67 -29.32
N MET A 582 -15.95 37.30 -28.70
CA MET A 582 -15.73 37.41 -27.25
C MET A 582 -15.84 38.84 -26.72
N SER A 583 -15.62 39.86 -27.56
CA SER A 583 -15.79 41.26 -27.17
C SER A 583 -17.24 41.63 -26.81
N ASP A 584 -18.21 40.83 -27.26
CA ASP A 584 -19.64 41.05 -26.96
C ASP A 584 -20.02 40.54 -25.56
N TYR A 585 -19.12 39.83 -24.89
CA TYR A 585 -19.36 39.20 -23.60
C TYR A 585 -18.39 39.73 -22.54
N LYS A 586 -18.92 40.25 -21.44
CA LYS A 586 -18.09 40.65 -20.29
C LYS A 586 -17.93 39.48 -19.33
N TRP A 587 -16.67 39.12 -19.05
CA TRP A 587 -16.31 38.02 -18.16
C TRP A 587 -15.23 38.40 -17.14
N PHE A 588 -14.51 39.50 -17.33
CA PHE A 588 -13.51 40.02 -16.38
C PHE A 588 -13.93 41.40 -15.82
N TRP A 589 -13.68 41.61 -14.52
CA TRP A 589 -13.84 42.88 -13.84
C TRP A 589 -12.64 43.18 -12.95
N SER A 590 -11.97 44.30 -13.21
CA SER A 590 -10.85 44.77 -12.38
C SER A 590 -11.30 45.22 -10.99
N SER A 591 -10.36 45.35 -10.06
CA SER A 591 -10.63 45.85 -8.71
C SER A 591 -11.08 47.31 -8.68
N HIS A 592 -10.71 48.08 -9.70
CA HIS A 592 -11.21 49.44 -9.91
C HIS A 592 -12.70 49.45 -10.29
N GLU A 593 -13.15 48.50 -11.10
CA GLU A 593 -14.56 48.38 -11.51
C GLU A 593 -15.47 47.78 -10.43
N SER A 594 -14.88 47.14 -9.41
CA SER A 594 -15.59 46.34 -8.41
C SER A 594 -15.75 47.05 -7.06
N GLN A 595 -15.64 48.38 -7.05
CA GLN A 595 -15.82 49.19 -5.84
C GLN A 595 -17.23 48.99 -5.25
N GLY A 596 -17.31 48.55 -4.00
CA GLY A 596 -18.57 48.30 -3.29
C GLY A 596 -19.25 46.97 -3.62
N VAL A 597 -18.57 46.07 -4.34
CA VAL A 597 -19.01 44.69 -4.57
C VAL A 597 -18.38 43.76 -3.53
N HIS A 598 -19.16 42.85 -2.98
CA HIS A 598 -18.71 41.84 -2.03
C HIS A 598 -18.79 40.42 -2.61
N LEU A 599 -18.11 39.47 -1.97
CA LEU A 599 -18.17 38.05 -2.36
C LEU A 599 -19.60 37.50 -2.35
N ASP A 600 -20.41 37.90 -1.37
CA ASP A 600 -21.82 37.52 -1.29
C ASP A 600 -22.64 37.99 -2.50
N ASP A 601 -22.30 39.16 -3.08
CA ASP A 601 -22.99 39.67 -4.27
C ASP A 601 -22.65 38.81 -5.50
N GLU A 602 -21.40 38.38 -5.65
CA GLU A 602 -20.99 37.49 -6.74
C GLU A 602 -21.55 36.08 -6.54
N ALA A 603 -21.53 35.53 -5.32
CA ALA A 603 -22.08 34.20 -5.03
C ALA A 603 -23.59 34.13 -5.32
N ALA A 604 -24.31 35.23 -5.11
CA ALA A 604 -25.74 35.36 -5.40
C ALA A 604 -26.08 35.65 -6.87
N TYR A 605 -25.08 35.77 -7.75
CA TYR A 605 -25.30 36.08 -9.16
C TYR A 605 -26.00 34.91 -9.89
N LYS A 606 -27.12 35.18 -10.58
CA LYS A 606 -27.83 34.17 -11.37
C LYS A 606 -27.41 34.25 -12.83
N PHE A 607 -26.80 33.19 -13.34
CA PHE A 607 -26.44 33.10 -14.76
C PHE A 607 -27.66 32.86 -15.65
N ASP A 608 -27.80 33.67 -16.71
CA ASP A 608 -28.62 33.35 -17.89
C ASP A 608 -27.74 32.65 -18.94
N LEU A 609 -27.59 31.33 -18.78
CA LEU A 609 -26.75 30.49 -19.64
C LEU A 609 -27.11 30.57 -21.14
N SER A 610 -28.27 31.11 -21.50
CA SER A 610 -28.66 31.29 -22.90
C SER A 610 -28.06 32.52 -23.56
N ARG A 611 -27.51 33.45 -22.78
CA ARG A 611 -27.12 34.80 -23.22
C ARG A 611 -25.78 35.29 -22.69
N GLU A 612 -25.27 34.71 -21.61
CA GLU A 612 -24.00 35.10 -21.04
C GLU A 612 -23.07 33.90 -20.83
N LEU A 613 -21.78 34.19 -20.72
CA LEU A 613 -20.79 33.14 -20.48
C LEU A 613 -20.95 32.60 -19.05
N PRO A 614 -20.77 31.29 -18.85
CA PRO A 614 -20.91 30.63 -17.55
C PRO A 614 -19.72 30.87 -16.61
N ILE A 615 -19.04 32.01 -16.75
CA ILE A 615 -17.83 32.35 -16.01
C ILE A 615 -17.77 33.86 -15.73
N ARG A 616 -17.36 34.21 -14.52
CA ARG A 616 -17.09 35.57 -14.06
C ARG A 616 -15.82 35.59 -13.22
N ILE A 617 -14.85 36.38 -13.64
CA ILE A 617 -13.58 36.62 -12.98
C ILE A 617 -13.60 38.06 -12.47
N ARG A 618 -13.62 38.26 -11.16
CA ARG A 618 -13.72 39.59 -10.57
C ARG A 618 -12.70 39.78 -9.48
N LEU A 619 -11.92 40.85 -9.58
CA LEU A 619 -11.00 41.26 -8.52
C LEU A 619 -11.72 42.21 -7.58
N LEU A 620 -11.64 41.93 -6.29
CA LEU A 620 -12.18 42.72 -5.19
C LEU A 620 -11.02 43.17 -4.29
N HIS A 621 -11.31 44.11 -3.39
CA HIS A 621 -10.39 44.43 -2.30
C HIS A 621 -10.97 43.96 -0.98
N ASN A 622 -10.12 43.31 -0.17
CA ASN A 622 -10.43 43.08 1.22
C ASN A 622 -10.47 44.44 1.96
N PRO A 623 -11.60 44.86 2.53
CA PRO A 623 -11.70 46.17 3.17
C PRO A 623 -10.85 46.28 4.45
N GLU A 624 -10.51 45.17 5.09
CA GLU A 624 -9.73 45.14 6.33
C GLU A 624 -8.22 45.16 6.06
N THR A 625 -7.76 44.38 5.08
CA THR A 625 -6.33 44.19 4.80
C THR A 625 -5.83 45.02 3.61
N GLY A 626 -6.74 45.49 2.76
CA GLY A 626 -6.41 46.13 1.48
C GLY A 626 -5.90 45.17 0.41
N ARG A 627 -5.84 43.85 0.68
CA ARG A 627 -5.36 42.85 -0.27
C ARG A 627 -6.37 42.58 -1.38
N GLN A 628 -5.87 42.12 -2.52
CA GLN A 628 -6.72 41.71 -3.64
C GLN A 628 -7.35 40.35 -3.35
N ILE A 629 -8.64 40.22 -3.65
CA ILE A 629 -9.39 38.96 -3.61
C ILE A 629 -9.87 38.66 -5.02
N LEU A 630 -9.60 37.47 -5.54
CA LEU A 630 -10.24 36.98 -6.76
C LEU A 630 -11.54 36.26 -6.39
N SER A 631 -12.67 36.76 -6.90
CA SER A 631 -13.89 35.97 -7.06
C SER A 631 -13.84 35.27 -8.41
N PHE A 632 -13.80 33.92 -8.36
CA PHE A 632 -13.88 33.06 -9.52
C PHE A 632 -15.22 32.32 -9.47
N LEU A 633 -16.24 32.94 -10.07
CA LEU A 633 -17.58 32.38 -10.14
C LEU A 633 -17.77 31.69 -11.49
N VAL A 634 -18.17 30.42 -11.46
CA VAL A 634 -18.39 29.62 -12.67
C VAL A 634 -19.61 28.72 -12.48
N HIS A 635 -20.37 28.47 -13.55
CA HIS A 635 -21.53 27.58 -13.47
C HIS A 635 -21.11 26.11 -13.60
N HIS A 636 -21.69 25.22 -12.80
CA HIS A 636 -21.29 23.81 -12.77
C HIS A 636 -21.52 23.06 -14.10
N MET A 637 -22.30 23.61 -15.04
CA MET A 637 -22.53 23.04 -16.37
C MET A 637 -21.28 22.98 -17.27
N VAL A 638 -20.23 23.73 -16.96
CA VAL A 638 -19.03 23.87 -17.80
C VAL A 638 -17.73 23.50 -17.09
N ILE A 639 -17.82 23.15 -15.82
CA ILE A 639 -16.66 22.82 -15.01
C ILE A 639 -17.08 21.84 -13.92
N ASP A 640 -16.15 21.00 -13.50
CA ASP A 640 -16.25 20.16 -12.32
C ASP A 640 -14.96 20.23 -11.50
N GLU A 641 -14.93 19.52 -10.38
CA GLU A 641 -13.78 19.48 -9.45
C GLU A 641 -12.46 19.12 -10.16
N TRP A 642 -12.51 18.17 -11.10
CA TRP A 642 -11.34 17.79 -11.89
C TRP A 642 -10.87 18.94 -12.78
N SER A 643 -11.82 19.56 -13.49
CA SER A 643 -11.56 20.70 -14.37
C SER A 643 -10.98 21.90 -13.62
N LEU A 644 -11.37 22.10 -12.36
CA LEU A 644 -10.85 23.18 -11.53
C LEU A 644 -9.34 23.02 -11.29
N ASN A 645 -8.89 21.82 -10.93
CA ASN A 645 -7.46 21.55 -10.73
C ASN A 645 -6.66 21.77 -12.03
N VAL A 646 -7.18 21.28 -13.16
CA VAL A 646 -6.58 21.53 -14.49
C VAL A 646 -6.49 23.02 -14.79
N LEU A 647 -7.56 23.79 -14.52
CA LEU A 647 -7.57 25.22 -14.75
C LEU A 647 -6.59 25.98 -13.86
N MET A 648 -6.46 25.61 -12.59
CA MET A 648 -5.52 26.27 -11.67
C MET A 648 -4.06 25.99 -12.04
N ASP A 649 -3.74 24.76 -12.46
CA ASP A 649 -2.40 24.40 -12.97
C ASP A 649 -2.06 25.20 -14.24
N GLU A 650 -3.00 25.25 -15.19
CA GLU A 650 -2.82 25.99 -16.44
C GLU A 650 -2.82 27.51 -16.22
N LEU A 651 -3.55 28.01 -15.22
CA LEU A 651 -3.52 29.42 -14.82
C LEU A 651 -2.12 29.82 -14.35
N SER A 652 -1.47 29.00 -13.52
CA SER A 652 -0.09 29.24 -13.07
C SER A 652 0.88 29.27 -14.26
N GLN A 653 0.73 28.34 -15.23
CA GLN A 653 1.54 28.33 -16.45
C GLN A 653 1.30 29.57 -17.34
N ALA A 654 0.03 29.95 -17.53
CA ALA A 654 -0.35 31.10 -18.34
C ALA A 654 0.15 32.40 -17.70
N TYR A 655 -0.03 32.55 -16.39
CA TYR A 655 0.43 33.72 -15.65
C TYR A 655 1.96 33.88 -15.74
N LEU A 656 2.72 32.79 -15.59
CA LEU A 656 4.18 32.81 -15.75
C LEU A 656 4.62 33.27 -17.16
N SER A 657 3.96 32.72 -18.20
CA SER A 657 4.26 33.06 -19.59
C SER A 657 3.94 34.52 -19.89
N ARG A 658 2.77 34.99 -19.45
CA ARG A 658 2.31 36.37 -19.62
C ARG A 658 3.14 37.37 -18.83
N SER A 659 3.59 37.00 -17.63
CA SER A 659 4.56 37.78 -16.84
C SER A 659 5.89 37.97 -17.57
N SER A 660 6.24 37.07 -18.49
CA SER A 660 7.42 37.16 -19.34
C SER A 660 7.14 37.86 -20.69
N GLY A 661 5.94 38.39 -20.90
CA GLY A 661 5.52 39.04 -22.14
C GLY A 661 5.26 38.06 -23.31
N MET A 662 5.04 36.77 -23.01
CA MET A 662 4.83 35.71 -24.00
C MET A 662 3.44 35.09 -23.85
N ALA A 663 2.87 34.58 -24.94
CA ALA A 663 1.70 33.71 -24.86
C ALA A 663 2.10 32.32 -24.35
N PRO A 664 1.24 31.62 -23.59
CA PRO A 664 1.53 30.27 -23.13
C PRO A 664 1.67 29.30 -24.31
N ILE A 665 2.62 28.38 -24.18
CA ILE A 665 2.80 27.28 -25.12
C ILE A 665 2.29 26.00 -24.46
N TRP A 666 1.18 25.50 -24.98
CA TRP A 666 0.55 24.28 -24.49
C TRP A 666 1.23 23.03 -25.02
N LYS A 667 1.50 22.06 -24.15
CA LYS A 667 2.22 20.82 -24.52
C LYS A 667 1.42 19.93 -25.47
N LYS A 668 0.09 19.92 -25.34
CA LYS A 668 -0.82 19.04 -26.09
C LYS A 668 -2.10 19.80 -26.49
N PRO A 669 -2.70 19.46 -27.64
CA PRO A 669 -4.08 19.87 -27.94
C PRO A 669 -5.04 19.20 -26.96
N VAL A 670 -6.15 19.87 -26.67
CA VAL A 670 -7.19 19.39 -25.75
C VAL A 670 -8.42 19.00 -26.56
N LEU A 671 -9.03 17.87 -26.22
CA LEU A 671 -10.32 17.48 -26.79
C LEU A 671 -11.40 18.46 -26.33
N SER A 672 -12.19 18.99 -27.26
CA SER A 672 -13.33 19.85 -26.91
C SER A 672 -14.40 19.04 -26.17
N PHE A 673 -14.90 19.56 -25.04
CA PHE A 673 -16.01 18.93 -24.30
C PHE A 673 -17.24 18.67 -25.20
N HIS A 674 -17.50 19.56 -26.16
CA HIS A 674 -18.58 19.43 -27.14
C HIS A 674 -18.41 18.21 -28.05
N GLN A 675 -17.17 17.84 -28.38
CA GLN A 675 -16.88 16.64 -29.14
C GLN A 675 -17.19 15.39 -28.32
N PHE A 676 -16.77 15.37 -27.04
CA PHE A 676 -17.12 14.31 -26.10
C PHE A 676 -18.65 14.15 -25.99
N ALA A 677 -19.40 15.24 -25.81
CA ALA A 677 -20.86 15.20 -25.69
C ALA A 677 -21.53 14.58 -26.93
N ARG A 678 -21.08 14.94 -28.15
CA ARG A 678 -21.59 14.32 -29.39
C ARG A 678 -21.30 12.83 -29.46
N GLN A 679 -20.07 12.43 -29.13
CA GLN A 679 -19.66 11.02 -29.14
C GLN A 679 -20.47 10.21 -28.13
N GLN A 680 -20.66 10.73 -26.91
CA GLN A 680 -21.44 10.06 -25.87
C GLN A 680 -22.92 9.93 -26.28
N GLN A 681 -23.53 10.99 -26.82
CA GLN A 681 -24.92 10.93 -27.29
C GLN A 681 -25.09 9.89 -28.41
N ALA A 682 -24.14 9.84 -29.35
CA ALA A 682 -24.18 8.86 -30.45
C ALA A 682 -24.03 7.41 -29.97
N ASN A 683 -23.24 7.18 -28.91
CA ASN A 683 -23.00 5.85 -28.35
C ASN A 683 -24.11 5.39 -27.39
N GLY A 684 -24.80 6.33 -26.72
CA GLY A 684 -25.71 6.03 -25.62
C GLY A 684 -24.98 5.58 -24.35
N PHE A 685 -25.74 5.18 -23.32
CA PHE A 685 -25.18 4.63 -22.08
C PHE A 685 -25.04 3.10 -22.16
N ASN A 686 -24.12 2.55 -21.37
CA ASN A 686 -23.88 1.11 -21.35
C ASN A 686 -24.92 0.38 -20.46
N GLN A 687 -25.74 -0.49 -21.07
CA GLN A 687 -26.76 -1.24 -20.34
C GLN A 687 -26.18 -2.12 -19.22
N LYS A 688 -25.00 -2.71 -19.39
CA LYS A 688 -24.37 -3.52 -18.32
C LYS A 688 -24.02 -2.69 -17.09
N HIS A 689 -23.69 -1.41 -17.30
CA HIS A 689 -23.36 -0.50 -16.21
C HIS A 689 -24.63 -0.11 -15.45
N LEU A 690 -25.74 0.11 -16.15
CA LEU A 690 -27.06 0.29 -15.53
C LEU A 690 -27.50 -0.97 -14.75
N ASP A 691 -27.28 -2.16 -15.31
CA ASP A 691 -27.61 -3.44 -14.66
C ASP A 691 -26.80 -3.64 -13.36
N TYR A 692 -25.54 -3.22 -13.32
CA TYR A 692 -24.71 -3.23 -12.11
C TYR A 692 -25.36 -2.41 -10.98
N TRP A 693 -25.71 -1.15 -11.27
CA TRP A 693 -26.29 -0.26 -10.27
C TRP A 693 -27.67 -0.68 -9.81
N THR A 694 -28.53 -1.07 -10.74
CA THR A 694 -29.88 -1.56 -10.40
C THR A 694 -29.82 -2.83 -9.55
N ASN A 695 -28.80 -3.67 -9.71
CA ASN A 695 -28.57 -4.82 -8.84
C ASN A 695 -28.01 -4.41 -7.46
N MET A 696 -27.04 -3.50 -7.39
CA MET A 696 -26.47 -3.01 -6.12
C MET A 696 -27.53 -2.35 -5.23
N LEU A 697 -28.40 -1.55 -5.83
CA LEU A 697 -29.41 -0.75 -5.13
C LEU A 697 -30.77 -1.45 -5.02
N ARG A 698 -30.87 -2.71 -5.47
CA ARG A 698 -32.10 -3.50 -5.37
C ARG A 698 -32.50 -3.64 -3.90
N ASP A 699 -33.75 -3.32 -3.58
CA ASP A 699 -34.30 -3.40 -2.24
C ASP A 699 -33.53 -2.57 -1.19
N ALA A 700 -32.81 -1.52 -1.62
CA ALA A 700 -32.12 -0.61 -0.72
C ALA A 700 -33.12 0.23 0.08
N THR A 701 -32.81 0.47 1.36
CA THR A 701 -33.57 1.39 2.20
C THR A 701 -33.46 2.80 1.62
N ARG A 702 -34.61 3.44 1.36
CA ARG A 702 -34.67 4.79 0.80
C ARG A 702 -34.71 5.82 1.93
N GLY A 703 -33.90 6.86 1.81
CA GLY A 703 -33.79 7.91 2.83
C GLY A 703 -33.06 7.45 4.09
N LEU A 704 -32.87 8.39 5.01
CA LEU A 704 -32.21 8.17 6.30
C LEU A 704 -33.16 8.57 7.44
N GLU A 705 -33.38 7.64 8.36
CA GLU A 705 -34.05 7.88 9.65
C GLU A 705 -33.02 7.76 10.77
N LEU A 706 -32.73 8.87 11.46
CA LEU A 706 -31.86 8.87 12.64
C LEU A 706 -32.70 9.00 13.91
N ALA A 707 -32.61 8.01 14.80
CA ALA A 707 -33.26 8.02 16.10
C ALA A 707 -32.46 8.86 17.11
N LEU A 708 -32.38 10.18 16.90
CA LEU A 708 -31.57 11.09 17.71
C LEU A 708 -32.32 11.79 18.84
N SER A 709 -33.60 11.48 19.03
CA SER A 709 -34.46 12.03 20.09
C SER A 709 -35.14 10.92 20.90
N ASP A 710 -35.32 11.13 22.20
CA ASP A 710 -36.15 10.30 23.09
C ASP A 710 -37.65 10.31 22.70
N ASN A 711 -38.05 11.05 21.67
CA ASN A 711 -39.43 11.22 21.25
C ASN A 711 -39.75 10.44 19.95
N PRO A 712 -40.46 9.29 20.02
CA PRO A 712 -40.69 8.39 18.88
C PRO A 712 -41.65 8.91 17.79
N LYS A 713 -42.11 10.17 17.90
CA LYS A 713 -43.24 10.71 17.11
C LYS A 713 -42.89 11.84 16.15
N THR A 714 -41.61 12.22 16.04
CA THR A 714 -41.16 13.23 15.08
C THR A 714 -40.60 12.53 13.84
N THR A 715 -41.48 11.90 13.06
CA THR A 715 -41.13 11.39 11.73
C THR A 715 -41.12 12.59 10.79
N ILE A 716 -39.93 13.10 10.47
CA ILE A 716 -39.76 14.12 9.45
C ILE A 716 -40.04 13.44 8.11
N ALA A 717 -41.00 13.97 7.34
CA ALA A 717 -41.37 13.38 6.06
C ALA A 717 -40.17 13.43 5.10
N ALA A 718 -39.95 12.35 4.36
CA ALA A 718 -39.14 12.41 3.15
C ALA A 718 -39.75 13.49 2.25
N HIS A 719 -38.95 14.47 1.85
CA HIS A 719 -39.32 15.67 1.05
C HIS A 719 -39.92 16.85 1.83
N GLU A 720 -39.14 17.45 2.74
CA GLU A 720 -39.30 18.88 3.01
C GLU A 720 -38.74 19.70 1.84
N SER A 721 -39.33 20.86 1.53
CA SER A 721 -39.02 21.63 0.32
C SER A 721 -37.91 22.66 0.48
N SER A 722 -37.44 22.94 1.70
CA SER A 722 -36.47 24.01 1.93
C SER A 722 -35.04 23.53 1.64
N SER A 723 -34.38 24.15 0.65
CA SER A 723 -32.95 23.98 0.40
C SER A 723 -32.06 24.65 1.45
N LYS A 724 -32.63 25.40 2.40
CA LYS A 724 -31.87 26.12 3.42
C LYS A 724 -30.99 25.16 4.22
N ALA A 725 -29.71 25.49 4.29
CA ALA A 725 -28.70 24.71 4.96
C ALA A 725 -27.90 25.57 5.94
N SER A 726 -27.32 24.88 6.92
CA SER A 726 -26.26 25.36 7.79
C SER A 726 -25.05 24.43 7.63
N TRP A 727 -23.89 24.86 8.08
CA TRP A 727 -22.68 24.04 8.04
C TRP A 727 -21.88 24.16 9.34
N ILE A 728 -21.14 23.10 9.66
CA ILE A 728 -20.17 23.09 10.76
C ILE A 728 -18.85 22.49 10.28
N GLU A 729 -17.76 22.97 10.86
CA GLU A 729 -16.42 22.43 10.62
C GLU A 729 -16.00 21.54 11.78
N TYR A 730 -15.52 20.34 11.44
CA TYR A 730 -14.89 19.43 12.38
C TYR A 730 -13.42 19.20 11.98
N LYS A 731 -12.50 19.46 12.91
CA LYS A 731 -11.05 19.30 12.71
C LYS A 731 -10.53 18.21 13.65
N PRO A 732 -10.22 17.01 13.14
CA PRO A 732 -9.52 15.99 13.92
C PRO A 732 -8.19 16.53 14.45
N LYS A 733 -7.79 16.08 15.64
CA LYS A 733 -6.45 16.40 16.17
C LYS A 733 -5.38 15.85 15.24
N ALA A 734 -4.29 16.59 15.01
CA ALA A 734 -3.23 16.20 14.07
C ALA A 734 -2.70 14.76 14.27
N GLY A 735 -2.50 14.33 15.52
CA GLY A 735 -2.07 12.96 15.83
C GLY A 735 -3.08 11.87 15.46
N VAL A 736 -4.38 12.20 15.39
CA VAL A 736 -5.43 11.28 14.90
C VAL A 736 -5.36 11.17 13.39
N THR A 737 -5.25 12.30 12.68
CA THR A 737 -5.14 12.33 11.21
C THR A 737 -3.98 11.47 10.70
N HIS A 738 -2.77 11.62 11.25
CA HIS A 738 -1.63 10.79 10.87
C HIS A 738 -1.90 9.30 11.09
N ARG A 739 -2.48 8.93 12.24
CA ARG A 739 -2.82 7.54 12.55
C ARG A 739 -3.92 6.98 11.63
N LEU A 740 -4.86 7.80 11.16
CA LEU A 740 -5.86 7.37 10.17
C LEU A 740 -5.22 7.00 8.82
N TYR A 741 -4.16 7.70 8.37
CA TYR A 741 -3.40 7.27 7.19
C TYR A 741 -2.69 5.93 7.42
N SER A 742 -2.01 5.77 8.57
CA SER A 742 -1.36 4.50 8.90
C SER A 742 -2.38 3.35 8.96
N PHE A 743 -3.56 3.62 9.54
CA PHE A 743 -4.66 2.68 9.61
C PHE A 743 -5.23 2.34 8.22
N ALA A 744 -5.35 3.33 7.33
CA ALA A 744 -5.74 3.11 5.94
C ALA A 744 -4.77 2.13 5.24
N ARG A 745 -3.46 2.34 5.39
CA ARG A 745 -2.41 1.46 4.83
C ARG A 745 -2.49 0.04 5.40
N GLN A 746 -2.61 -0.10 6.72
CA GLN A 746 -2.73 -1.40 7.38
C GLN A 746 -3.94 -2.22 6.88
N ASN A 747 -5.00 -1.55 6.43
CA ASN A 747 -6.21 -2.17 5.90
C ASN A 747 -6.28 -2.18 4.36
N ASN A 748 -5.17 -1.86 3.66
CA ASN A 748 -5.11 -1.75 2.19
C ASN A 748 -6.24 -0.88 1.62
N ALA A 749 -6.53 0.26 2.26
CA ALA A 749 -7.64 1.15 1.92
C ALA A 749 -7.15 2.59 1.74
N SER A 750 -7.95 3.41 1.06
CA SER A 750 -7.70 4.85 0.95
C SER A 750 -8.16 5.60 2.22
N LEU A 751 -7.61 6.78 2.48
CA LEU A 751 -8.12 7.65 3.54
C LEU A 751 -9.63 7.90 3.37
N PHE A 752 -10.05 8.14 2.12
CA PHE A 752 -11.46 8.29 1.78
C PHE A 752 -12.30 7.11 2.25
N SER A 753 -11.87 5.86 1.97
CA SER A 753 -12.56 4.64 2.42
C SER A 753 -12.64 4.54 3.95
N ILE A 754 -11.58 4.94 4.67
CA ILE A 754 -11.58 4.94 6.14
C ILE A 754 -12.56 5.96 6.70
N VAL A 755 -12.51 7.20 6.22
CA VAL A 755 -13.42 8.27 6.68
C VAL A 755 -14.86 7.97 6.31
N TYR A 756 -15.10 7.44 5.11
CA TYR A 756 -16.40 6.98 4.65
C TYR A 756 -16.98 5.88 5.56
N ALA A 757 -16.19 4.85 5.87
CA ALA A 757 -16.58 3.79 6.78
C ALA A 757 -16.85 4.30 8.19
N ALA A 758 -16.06 5.27 8.67
CA ALA A 758 -16.25 5.89 9.99
C ALA A 758 -17.54 6.72 10.06
N ILE A 759 -17.86 7.52 9.03
CA ILE A 759 -19.12 8.26 8.95
C ILE A 759 -20.30 7.29 8.89
N ALA A 760 -20.23 6.26 8.04
CA ALA A 760 -21.25 5.23 7.91
C ALA A 760 -21.48 4.48 9.24
N LEU A 761 -20.40 4.11 9.94
CA LEU A 761 -20.46 3.46 11.25
C LEU A 761 -21.06 4.36 12.32
N SER A 762 -20.71 5.66 12.32
CA SER A 762 -21.29 6.64 13.24
C SER A 762 -22.80 6.77 13.05
N LEU A 763 -23.25 6.87 11.80
CA LEU A 763 -24.67 6.92 11.44
C LEU A 763 -25.39 5.62 11.81
N HIS A 764 -24.78 4.46 11.56
CA HIS A 764 -25.30 3.16 11.99
C HIS A 764 -25.53 3.13 13.50
N LYS A 765 -24.56 3.61 14.28
CA LYS A 765 -24.61 3.57 15.75
C LYS A 765 -25.65 4.53 16.33
N LEU A 766 -25.84 5.68 15.70
CA LEU A 766 -26.85 6.66 16.10
C LEU A 766 -28.27 6.30 15.63
N GLY A 767 -28.41 5.65 14.48
CA GLY A 767 -29.69 5.33 13.87
C GLY A 767 -30.16 3.88 14.05
N ASN A 768 -29.31 2.98 14.56
CA ASN A 768 -29.52 1.52 14.55
C ASN A 768 -29.86 0.99 13.14
N LEU A 769 -29.14 1.49 12.13
CA LEU A 769 -29.42 1.23 10.72
C LEU A 769 -29.02 -0.19 10.33
N LYS A 770 -29.83 -0.90 9.55
CA LYS A 770 -29.44 -2.20 8.97
C LYS A 770 -28.61 -2.05 7.70
N ASP A 771 -28.90 -1.02 6.95
CA ASP A 771 -28.18 -0.59 5.77
C ASP A 771 -28.31 0.93 5.61
N ILE A 772 -27.44 1.50 4.80
CA ILE A 772 -27.47 2.91 4.41
C ILE A 772 -27.09 3.05 2.95
N VAL A 773 -27.78 3.93 2.22
CA VAL A 773 -27.36 4.37 0.89
C VAL A 773 -26.70 5.73 1.02
N ILE A 774 -25.47 5.82 0.55
CA ILE A 774 -24.66 7.03 0.62
C ILE A 774 -24.27 7.42 -0.81
N GLY A 775 -24.50 8.68 -1.17
CA GLY A 775 -24.06 9.26 -2.43
C GLY A 775 -22.60 9.68 -2.37
N THR A 776 -21.90 9.59 -3.50
CA THR A 776 -20.58 10.20 -3.70
C THR A 776 -20.43 10.68 -5.14
N SER A 777 -19.53 11.64 -5.34
CA SER A 777 -19.07 12.03 -6.67
C SER A 777 -18.18 10.94 -7.28
N ALA A 778 -18.29 10.77 -8.59
CA ALA A 778 -17.31 10.11 -9.44
C ALA A 778 -16.94 11.06 -10.58
N SER A 779 -15.68 11.02 -11.05
CA SER A 779 -15.18 12.00 -12.04
C SER A 779 -15.90 11.95 -13.40
N GLY A 780 -16.58 10.84 -13.71
CA GLY A 780 -17.17 10.55 -15.01
C GLY A 780 -16.15 10.41 -16.16
N ARG A 781 -14.85 10.52 -15.87
CA ARG A 781 -13.76 10.42 -16.86
C ARG A 781 -13.14 9.05 -16.82
N THR A 782 -13.58 8.19 -17.73
CA THR A 782 -13.04 6.84 -17.92
C THR A 782 -11.95 6.78 -18.99
N GLU A 783 -11.90 7.76 -19.90
CA GLU A 783 -10.99 7.79 -21.04
C GLU A 783 -9.90 8.88 -20.85
N PRO A 784 -8.60 8.56 -21.03
CA PRO A 784 -7.50 9.48 -20.73
C PRO A 784 -7.48 10.77 -21.55
N GLU A 785 -8.02 10.71 -22.76
CA GLU A 785 -8.12 11.85 -23.67
C GLU A 785 -8.95 13.01 -23.07
N THR A 786 -9.78 12.72 -22.07
CA THR A 786 -10.66 13.69 -21.40
C THR A 786 -10.04 14.31 -20.14
N TYR A 787 -8.87 13.85 -19.68
CA TYR A 787 -8.26 14.32 -18.42
C TYR A 787 -7.79 15.77 -18.45
N GLU A 788 -7.43 16.29 -19.62
CA GLU A 788 -7.08 17.70 -19.82
C GLU A 788 -8.29 18.54 -20.28
N THR A 789 -9.46 17.92 -20.48
CA THR A 789 -10.66 18.60 -20.95
C THR A 789 -11.42 19.22 -19.78
N VAL A 790 -11.55 20.55 -19.83
CA VAL A 790 -12.43 21.31 -18.95
C VAL A 790 -13.87 21.18 -19.44
N GLY A 791 -14.75 20.76 -18.53
CA GLY A 791 -16.17 20.54 -18.78
C GLY A 791 -16.85 19.81 -17.62
N TYR A 792 -18.15 19.59 -17.70
CA TYR A 792 -18.90 18.86 -16.67
C TYR A 792 -19.04 17.37 -17.00
N PHE A 793 -18.21 16.53 -16.36
CA PHE A 793 -18.28 15.08 -16.51
C PHE A 793 -18.75 14.39 -15.23
N THR A 794 -18.63 15.06 -14.07
CA THR A 794 -18.97 14.46 -12.77
C THR A 794 -20.35 13.81 -12.78
N THR A 795 -20.37 12.56 -12.34
CA THR A 795 -21.59 11.81 -12.05
C THR A 795 -21.73 11.60 -10.55
N MET A 796 -22.97 11.40 -10.10
CA MET A 796 -23.24 10.94 -8.74
C MET A 796 -23.50 9.44 -8.77
N VAL A 797 -22.84 8.71 -7.88
CA VAL A 797 -23.09 7.28 -7.65
C VAL A 797 -23.62 7.06 -6.24
N ALA A 798 -24.32 5.96 -6.03
CA ALA A 798 -24.95 5.63 -4.76
C ALA A 798 -24.49 4.26 -4.28
N HIS A 799 -23.82 4.21 -3.13
CA HIS A 799 -23.30 2.98 -2.53
C HIS A 799 -24.21 2.52 -1.39
N ARG A 800 -24.63 1.25 -1.44
CA ARG A 800 -25.35 0.61 -0.34
C ARG A 800 -24.36 -0.13 0.56
N LEU A 801 -24.27 0.28 1.82
CA LEU A 801 -23.53 -0.44 2.86
C LEU A 801 -24.49 -1.15 3.80
N GLN A 802 -24.18 -2.40 4.16
CA GLN A 802 -24.99 -3.22 5.06
C GLN A 802 -24.23 -3.50 6.36
N PHE A 803 -24.91 -3.36 7.49
CA PHE A 803 -24.33 -3.53 8.81
C PHE A 803 -24.76 -4.86 9.42
N TYR A 804 -23.76 -5.70 9.71
CA TYR A 804 -23.92 -6.98 10.37
C TYR A 804 -23.24 -6.91 11.74
N PRO A 805 -23.97 -7.06 12.86
CA PRO A 805 -23.41 -6.86 14.21
C PRO A 805 -22.16 -7.71 14.49
N GLU A 806 -22.07 -8.90 13.90
CA GLU A 806 -21.00 -9.87 14.05
C GLU A 806 -19.77 -9.60 13.16
N LYS A 807 -19.91 -8.77 12.12
CA LYS A 807 -18.76 -8.42 11.26
C LYS A 807 -17.78 -7.58 12.06
N SER A 808 -16.49 -7.75 11.78
CA SER A 808 -15.47 -6.89 12.37
C SER A 808 -15.43 -5.52 11.67
N VAL A 809 -14.82 -4.55 12.33
CA VAL A 809 -14.56 -3.23 11.71
C VAL A 809 -13.67 -3.35 10.47
N ALA A 810 -12.69 -4.26 10.47
CA ALA A 810 -11.90 -4.53 9.26
C ALA A 810 -12.75 -5.01 8.09
N ALA A 811 -13.75 -5.88 8.35
CA ALA A 811 -14.67 -6.33 7.31
C ALA A 811 -15.54 -5.19 6.78
N LEU A 812 -15.99 -4.25 7.62
CA LEU A 812 -16.71 -3.05 7.17
C LEU A 812 -15.83 -2.15 6.29
N ILE A 813 -14.56 -1.97 6.66
CA ILE A 813 -13.60 -1.18 5.88
C ILE A 813 -13.33 -1.84 4.52
N GLU A 814 -13.15 -3.16 4.51
CA GLU A 814 -13.01 -3.94 3.29
C GLU A 814 -14.25 -3.84 2.40
N ASP A 815 -15.45 -4.06 2.94
CA ASP A 815 -16.71 -3.91 2.22
C ASP A 815 -16.84 -2.49 1.63
N THR A 816 -16.46 -1.46 2.40
CA THR A 816 -16.51 -0.05 1.96
C THR A 816 -15.52 0.22 0.83
N ARG A 817 -14.26 -0.19 1.00
CA ARG A 817 -13.21 -0.07 -0.01
C ARG A 817 -13.63 -0.75 -1.31
N ASP A 818 -14.09 -2.00 -1.21
CA ASP A 818 -14.44 -2.80 -2.38
C ASP A 818 -15.68 -2.24 -3.08
N THR A 819 -16.68 -1.76 -2.33
CA THR A 819 -17.86 -1.09 -2.90
C THR A 819 -17.47 0.16 -3.68
N ILE A 820 -16.63 1.03 -3.11
CA ILE A 820 -16.15 2.25 -3.78
C ILE A 820 -15.38 1.85 -5.05
N ASN A 821 -14.34 1.01 -4.92
CA ASN A 821 -13.42 0.69 -6.00
C ASN A 821 -14.10 -0.07 -7.16
N ASN A 822 -14.91 -1.07 -6.85
CA ASN A 822 -15.57 -1.91 -7.87
C ASN A 822 -16.68 -1.16 -8.61
N SER A 823 -17.15 -0.03 -8.08
CA SER A 823 -18.20 0.77 -8.70
C SER A 823 -17.69 1.75 -9.75
N MET A 824 -16.41 2.16 -9.66
CA MET A 824 -15.84 3.20 -10.53
C MET A 824 -15.90 2.89 -12.03
N PRO A 825 -15.67 1.64 -12.50
CA PRO A 825 -15.82 1.30 -13.92
C PRO A 825 -17.23 1.47 -14.48
N TYR A 826 -18.24 1.58 -13.61
CA TYR A 826 -19.66 1.69 -13.96
C TYR A 826 -20.23 3.10 -13.74
N ALA A 827 -19.39 4.08 -13.38
CA ALA A 827 -19.83 5.41 -12.95
C ALA A 827 -20.27 6.36 -14.08
N ASP A 828 -20.27 5.93 -15.34
CA ASP A 828 -20.69 6.71 -16.51
C ASP A 828 -22.22 6.81 -16.68
N VAL A 829 -22.99 6.04 -15.91
CA VAL A 829 -24.45 6.07 -15.93
C VAL A 829 -24.97 7.07 -14.90
N PRO A 830 -25.74 8.11 -15.31
CA PRO A 830 -26.34 9.05 -14.39
C PRO A 830 -27.32 8.43 -13.38
N LEU A 831 -27.33 8.98 -12.17
CA LEU A 831 -28.17 8.50 -11.07
C LEU A 831 -29.67 8.54 -11.37
N ASP A 832 -30.16 9.55 -12.07
CA ASP A 832 -31.57 9.68 -12.44
C ASP A 832 -32.04 8.52 -13.32
N LEU A 833 -31.20 8.04 -14.26
CA LEU A 833 -31.50 6.84 -15.05
C LEU A 833 -31.53 5.56 -14.20
N ILE A 834 -30.62 5.46 -13.22
CA ILE A 834 -30.57 4.34 -12.26
C ILE A 834 -31.86 4.32 -11.42
N GLN A 835 -32.26 5.47 -10.87
CA GLN A 835 -33.47 5.62 -10.05
C GLN A 835 -34.74 5.32 -10.87
N GLN A 836 -34.83 5.84 -12.10
CA GLN A 836 -35.94 5.54 -13.00
C GLN A 836 -36.04 4.03 -13.28
N SER A 837 -34.90 3.36 -13.45
CA SER A 837 -34.84 1.91 -13.68
C SER A 837 -35.19 1.09 -12.44
N LEU A 838 -35.00 1.65 -11.24
CA LEU A 838 -35.50 1.11 -9.97
C LEU A 838 -36.99 1.45 -9.72
N GLY A 839 -37.65 2.11 -10.66
CA GLY A 839 -39.07 2.47 -10.59
C GLY A 839 -39.37 3.65 -9.67
N MET A 840 -38.38 4.51 -9.36
CA MET A 840 -38.61 5.77 -8.64
C MET A 840 -39.22 6.81 -9.56
N ALA A 841 -40.25 7.51 -9.09
CA ALA A 841 -40.77 8.68 -9.78
C ALA A 841 -39.84 9.89 -9.60
N PRO A 842 -39.75 10.83 -10.57
CA PRO A 842 -38.86 11.99 -10.48
C PRO A 842 -39.08 12.88 -9.24
N ASP A 843 -40.29 12.89 -8.67
CA ASP A 843 -40.66 13.65 -7.47
C ASP A 843 -40.29 12.96 -6.15
N GLU A 844 -39.84 11.69 -6.19
CA GLU A 844 -39.31 10.95 -5.02
C GLU A 844 -37.88 11.37 -4.63
N GLY A 845 -37.30 12.39 -5.26
CA GLY A 845 -35.97 12.91 -4.92
C GLY A 845 -34.82 11.91 -5.12
N LEU A 846 -33.78 12.06 -4.31
CA LEU A 846 -32.60 11.19 -4.34
C LEU A 846 -32.81 9.93 -3.48
N ILE A 847 -32.28 8.79 -3.94
CA ILE A 847 -32.35 7.50 -3.23
C ILE A 847 -31.58 7.51 -1.90
N PHE A 848 -30.59 8.38 -1.79
CA PHE A 848 -29.80 8.62 -0.58
C PHE A 848 -30.09 9.99 0.02
N ASP A 849 -29.76 10.14 1.30
CA ASP A 849 -29.82 11.43 1.98
C ASP A 849 -28.46 11.94 2.48
N VAL A 850 -27.49 11.02 2.57
CA VAL A 850 -26.12 11.29 2.97
C VAL A 850 -25.26 11.33 1.74
N TYR A 851 -24.41 12.35 1.64
CA TYR A 851 -23.47 12.53 0.55
C TYR A 851 -22.08 12.72 1.13
N ILE A 852 -21.08 11.98 0.64
CA ILE A 852 -19.69 12.07 1.10
C ILE A 852 -18.80 12.31 -0.12
N GLN A 853 -17.94 13.32 -0.03
CA GLN A 853 -16.92 13.61 -1.03
C GLN A 853 -15.58 14.00 -0.40
N ILE A 854 -14.50 13.89 -1.18
CA ILE A 854 -13.15 14.27 -0.76
C ILE A 854 -12.54 15.26 -1.75
N HIS A 855 -11.95 16.32 -1.21
CA HIS A 855 -11.17 17.33 -1.90
C HIS A 855 -9.71 17.13 -1.47
N ALA A 856 -8.94 16.40 -2.26
CA ALA A 856 -7.53 16.13 -1.99
C ALA A 856 -6.64 17.08 -2.80
N ASN A 857 -5.66 17.69 -2.13
CA ASN A 857 -4.69 18.62 -2.74
C ASN A 857 -5.37 19.82 -3.41
N ASN A 858 -6.14 20.57 -2.63
CA ASN A 858 -6.95 21.69 -3.08
C ASN A 858 -6.13 22.78 -3.81
N ALA A 859 -6.24 22.85 -5.15
CA ALA A 859 -5.51 23.79 -5.99
C ALA A 859 -5.87 25.28 -5.76
N LEU A 860 -6.87 25.56 -4.93
CA LEU A 860 -7.25 26.91 -4.51
C LEU A 860 -6.35 27.45 -3.37
N ASN A 861 -5.42 26.65 -2.87
CA ASN A 861 -4.31 27.10 -2.01
C ASN A 861 -3.00 26.89 -2.76
N GLY A 862 -2.22 27.95 -3.03
CA GLY A 862 -1.03 27.77 -3.85
C GLY A 862 -0.26 29.04 -4.17
N VAL A 863 0.54 28.96 -5.24
CA VAL A 863 1.42 30.02 -5.72
C VAL A 863 1.32 30.19 -7.24
N LEU A 864 1.30 31.44 -7.69
CA LEU A 864 1.53 31.79 -9.10
C LEU A 864 3.02 32.07 -9.29
N ASN A 865 3.67 31.28 -10.14
CA ASN A 865 5.09 31.39 -10.40
C ASN A 865 5.41 32.66 -11.20
N THR A 866 6.51 33.33 -10.86
CA THR A 866 7.00 34.50 -11.63
C THR A 866 8.42 34.28 -12.15
N PRO A 867 8.81 34.91 -13.27
CA PRO A 867 10.13 34.68 -13.87
C PRO A 867 11.31 35.14 -12.99
N PHE A 868 11.05 35.92 -11.94
CA PHE A 868 12.06 36.46 -11.04
C PHE A 868 12.15 35.72 -9.70
N GLY A 869 11.36 34.64 -9.49
CA GLY A 869 11.33 33.86 -8.25
C GLY A 869 10.64 34.56 -7.08
N ASN A 870 9.88 35.63 -7.36
CA ASN A 870 8.99 36.29 -6.40
C ASN A 870 7.58 35.74 -6.63
N ASP A 871 7.31 34.53 -6.17
CA ASP A 871 6.04 33.87 -6.44
C ASP A 871 4.90 34.50 -5.63
N ILE A 872 3.71 34.56 -6.22
CA ILE A 872 2.54 35.23 -5.63
C ILE A 872 1.70 34.18 -4.91
N ARG A 873 1.65 34.24 -3.58
CA ARG A 873 0.88 33.28 -2.78
C ARG A 873 -0.58 33.69 -2.72
N TYR A 874 -1.45 32.69 -2.77
CA TYR A 874 -2.89 32.85 -2.55
C TYR A 874 -3.44 31.72 -1.69
N ARG A 875 -4.57 31.99 -1.04
CA ARG A 875 -5.30 31.00 -0.25
C ARG A 875 -6.79 31.08 -0.52
N GLN A 876 -7.48 29.94 -0.45
CA GLN A 876 -8.92 29.89 -0.59
C GLN A 876 -9.59 30.62 0.58
N ILE A 877 -10.66 31.34 0.27
CA ILE A 877 -11.67 31.76 1.22
C ILE A 877 -12.81 30.75 1.14
N ASP A 878 -13.10 30.05 2.24
CA ASP A 878 -14.17 29.06 2.28
C ASP A 878 -15.54 29.72 1.96
N PRO A 879 -16.35 29.12 1.10
CA PRO A 879 -17.66 29.66 0.74
C PRO A 879 -18.65 29.51 1.91
N ASP A 880 -19.53 30.50 2.08
CA ASP A 880 -20.63 30.39 3.04
C ASP A 880 -21.77 29.54 2.46
N LYS A 881 -22.00 28.35 3.05
CA LYS A 881 -22.96 27.36 2.53
C LYS A 881 -24.34 27.58 3.15
N LYS A 882 -25.18 28.33 2.43
CA LYS A 882 -26.55 28.68 2.85
C LYS A 882 -27.62 27.74 2.31
N GLU A 883 -27.27 26.92 1.31
CA GLU A 883 -28.18 26.00 0.64
C GLU A 883 -27.53 24.64 0.40
N SER A 884 -28.34 23.58 0.39
CA SER A 884 -27.92 22.22 0.02
C SER A 884 -29.08 21.41 -0.55
N MET A 885 -28.78 20.60 -1.56
CA MET A 885 -29.70 19.59 -2.11
C MET A 885 -29.72 18.30 -1.28
N PHE A 886 -28.69 18.07 -0.47
CA PHE A 886 -28.51 16.85 0.32
C PHE A 886 -29.00 17.05 1.75
N GLY A 887 -29.45 15.98 2.41
CA GLY A 887 -29.80 16.04 3.82
C GLY A 887 -28.58 16.31 4.69
N LEU A 888 -27.56 15.44 4.56
CA LEU A 888 -26.24 15.58 5.18
C LEU A 888 -25.18 15.46 4.08
N GLN A 889 -24.32 16.47 3.96
CA GLN A 889 -23.18 16.48 3.04
C GLN A 889 -21.89 16.57 3.84
N PHE A 890 -20.98 15.64 3.60
CA PHE A 890 -19.67 15.54 4.21
C PHE A 890 -18.60 15.81 3.17
N GLU A 891 -17.81 16.84 3.41
CA GLU A 891 -16.70 17.25 2.55
C GLU A 891 -15.40 17.07 3.32
N ILE A 892 -14.63 16.07 2.92
CA ILE A 892 -13.32 15.77 3.48
C ILE A 892 -12.32 16.66 2.75
N MET A 893 -11.82 17.70 3.42
CA MET A 893 -10.78 18.57 2.86
C MET A 893 -9.43 18.04 3.33
N GLU A 894 -8.58 17.63 2.39
CA GLU A 894 -7.21 17.18 2.61
C GLU A 894 -6.26 18.19 1.95
N ASP A 895 -5.55 18.95 2.78
CA ASP A 895 -4.62 20.00 2.38
C ASP A 895 -3.19 19.63 2.81
N VAL A 896 -2.19 20.11 2.05
CA VAL A 896 -0.79 20.08 2.47
C VAL A 896 -0.33 21.52 2.70
N ILE A 897 -0.04 21.87 3.96
CA ILE A 897 0.41 23.21 4.33
C ILE A 897 1.78 23.09 4.98
N ASP A 898 2.79 23.77 4.43
CA ASP A 898 4.18 23.74 4.90
C ASP A 898 4.77 22.31 5.01
N GLY A 899 4.31 21.38 4.17
CA GLY A 899 4.75 19.98 4.16
C GLY A 899 3.98 19.06 5.12
N GLU A 900 3.07 19.59 5.93
CA GLU A 900 2.21 18.82 6.84
C GLU A 900 0.84 18.56 6.22
N ARG A 901 0.35 17.33 6.32
CA ARG A 901 -1.01 16.97 5.87
C ARG A 901 -2.05 17.33 6.92
N ILE A 902 -3.03 18.11 6.52
CA ILE A 902 -4.14 18.54 7.37
C ILE A 902 -5.42 17.99 6.76
N MET A 903 -6.25 17.36 7.60
CA MET A 903 -7.58 16.92 7.23
C MET A 903 -8.62 17.65 8.08
N ARG A 904 -9.69 18.12 7.45
CA ARG A 904 -10.89 18.64 8.11
C ARG A 904 -12.15 18.14 7.41
N LEU A 905 -13.25 18.11 8.14
CA LEU A 905 -14.56 17.70 7.64
C LEU A 905 -15.50 18.90 7.69
N VAL A 906 -16.00 19.33 6.53
CA VAL A 906 -17.08 20.33 6.44
C VAL A 906 -18.39 19.56 6.32
N ILE A 907 -19.29 19.76 7.28
CA ILE A 907 -20.58 19.07 7.33
C ILE A 907 -21.67 20.09 7.05
N THR A 908 -22.26 20.02 5.86
CA THR A 908 -23.40 20.85 5.45
C THR A 908 -24.68 20.05 5.64
N TYR A 909 -25.70 20.66 6.25
CA TYR A 909 -26.93 19.96 6.59
C TYR A 909 -28.16 20.85 6.44
N ARG A 910 -29.28 20.24 6.06
CA ARG A 910 -30.57 20.94 5.95
C ARG A 910 -31.18 21.12 7.35
N GLU A 911 -31.20 22.35 7.84
CA GLU A 911 -31.64 22.68 9.22
C GLU A 911 -33.02 22.13 9.56
N ALA A 912 -33.95 22.18 8.60
CA ALA A 912 -35.32 21.74 8.80
C ALA A 912 -35.41 20.22 9.06
N ARG A 913 -34.46 19.46 8.49
CA ARG A 913 -34.38 18.00 8.62
C ARG A 913 -33.42 17.54 9.73
N TYR A 914 -32.30 18.23 9.90
CA TYR A 914 -31.25 17.92 10.85
C TYR A 914 -31.02 19.12 11.77
N PRO A 915 -31.65 19.13 12.96
CA PRO A 915 -31.37 20.14 13.98
C PRO A 915 -29.89 20.16 14.35
N GLU A 916 -29.34 21.35 14.63
CA GLU A 916 -27.92 21.51 14.96
C GLU A 916 -27.43 20.56 16.08
N GLU A 917 -28.25 20.35 17.12
CA GLU A 917 -27.94 19.41 18.22
C GLU A 917 -27.69 17.97 17.72
N HIS A 918 -28.44 17.52 16.71
CA HIS A 918 -28.27 16.19 16.12
C HIS A 918 -26.95 16.08 15.35
N VAL A 919 -26.58 17.14 14.63
CA VAL A 919 -25.33 17.20 13.88
C VAL A 919 -24.14 17.29 14.84
N GLN A 920 -24.26 18.00 15.96
CA GLN A 920 -23.23 18.01 17.01
C GLN A 920 -23.00 16.61 17.60
N ARG A 921 -24.05 15.86 17.92
CA ARG A 921 -23.93 14.46 18.37
C ARG A 921 -23.27 13.57 17.31
N LEU A 922 -23.55 13.82 16.03
CA LEU A 922 -22.90 13.11 14.93
C LEU A 922 -21.40 13.44 14.86
N CYS A 923 -20.98 14.69 15.08
CA CYS A 923 -19.57 15.05 15.20
C CYS A 923 -18.89 14.34 16.37
N GLU A 924 -19.53 14.28 17.54
CA GLU A 924 -18.99 13.55 18.70
C GLU A 924 -18.83 12.06 18.41
N ALA A 925 -19.80 11.46 17.72
CA ALA A 925 -19.73 10.07 17.27
C ALA A 925 -18.55 9.85 16.30
N ILE A 926 -18.39 10.73 15.31
CA ILE A 926 -17.29 10.68 14.35
C ILE A 926 -15.93 10.83 15.05
N ASP A 927 -15.79 11.75 16.02
CA ASP A 927 -14.54 11.94 16.79
C ASP A 927 -14.16 10.67 17.58
N LYS A 928 -15.14 10.02 18.21
CA LYS A 928 -14.91 8.76 18.92
C LYS A 928 -14.56 7.63 17.97
N VAL A 929 -15.24 7.49 16.84
CA VAL A 929 -14.92 6.46 15.83
C VAL A 929 -13.54 6.70 15.23
N PHE A 930 -13.19 7.94 14.89
CA PHE A 930 -11.85 8.29 14.42
C PHE A 930 -10.78 7.93 15.45
N SER A 931 -11.00 8.30 16.71
CA SER A 931 -10.08 7.96 17.80
C SER A 931 -9.95 6.45 17.99
N PHE A 932 -11.07 5.72 17.94
CA PHE A 932 -11.11 4.26 18.02
C PHE A 932 -10.36 3.59 16.87
N PHE A 933 -10.51 4.07 15.62
CA PHE A 933 -9.75 3.56 14.48
C PHE A 933 -8.23 3.74 14.63
N THR A 934 -7.76 4.56 15.59
CA THR A 934 -6.33 4.68 15.90
C THR A 934 -5.81 3.68 16.94
N THR A 935 -6.64 2.76 17.46
CA THR A 935 -6.22 1.76 18.44
C THR A 935 -5.87 0.40 17.79
N PRO A 936 -4.95 -0.39 18.39
CA PRO A 936 -4.54 -1.68 17.82
C PRO A 936 -5.66 -2.71 17.68
N GLU A 937 -6.66 -2.65 18.57
CA GLU A 937 -7.76 -3.63 18.61
C GLU A 937 -8.86 -3.34 17.59
N ALA A 938 -8.85 -2.14 16.99
CA ALA A 938 -9.97 -1.60 16.23
C ALA A 938 -10.44 -2.53 15.12
N THR A 939 -9.51 -3.09 14.35
CA THR A 939 -9.79 -3.97 13.21
C THR A 939 -10.49 -5.28 13.58
N SER A 940 -10.20 -5.80 14.77
CA SER A 940 -10.70 -7.11 15.25
C SER A 940 -12.06 -7.05 15.93
N LEU A 941 -12.48 -5.85 16.36
CA LEU A 941 -13.69 -5.69 17.17
C LEU A 941 -14.96 -5.88 16.33
N PRO A 942 -15.95 -6.66 16.79
CA PRO A 942 -17.25 -6.76 16.13
C PRO A 942 -17.97 -5.40 16.11
N LEU A 943 -18.73 -5.11 15.05
CA LEU A 943 -19.50 -3.88 14.93
C LEU A 943 -20.45 -3.69 16.12
N ALA A 944 -21.02 -4.77 16.67
CA ALA A 944 -21.87 -4.71 17.86
C ALA A 944 -21.18 -4.11 19.09
N GLU A 945 -19.88 -4.36 19.24
CA GLU A 945 -19.10 -4.01 20.43
C GLU A 945 -18.46 -2.62 20.35
N VAL A 946 -18.47 -1.98 19.18
CA VAL A 946 -17.92 -0.62 19.01
C VAL A 946 -18.75 0.37 19.84
N ALA A 947 -18.13 0.99 20.83
CA ALA A 947 -18.73 2.04 21.63
C ALA A 947 -18.58 3.40 20.92
N VAL A 948 -19.71 4.05 20.66
CA VAL A 948 -19.81 5.40 20.06
C VAL A 948 -20.54 6.31 21.03
#